data_AF-A0A7L1LYI0-F1
#
_entry.id   AF-A0A7L1LYI0-F1
#
_cell.length_a   1.000
_cell.length_b   1.000
_cell.length_c   1.000
_cell.angle_alpha   90.00
_cell.angle_beta   90.00
_cell.angle_gamma   90.00
#
_symmetry.space_group_name_H-M   'P 1'
#
loop_
_entity.id
_entity.type
_entity.pdbx_description
1 polymer ?
#
loop_
_entity_poly.entity_id
_entity_poly.type
_entity_poly.pdbx_seq_one_letter_code
_entity_poly.pdbx_strand_id
1 'polypeptide(L)'
;PLMTRFQAGLKSYLTKQIEQVTLDLHELRTAMKASKEQRQELGVILYGAQQQLGQLEVELQKSRERCSQAAAARRQLEEELQGLRGAHKEMCHHTEDERKKVSAMQTQIENLALELFYVQNMDQDMHHRLSVMKQSAKKAEAERIQAEVEKKKQDLFLDQLTRRVNQLQEQIALFEAQLVAQAEDTKVTRQAVSEAGLEVQAINMEKKRLMEHWNSSLAGMKQRDEAYVVTQELLSNYRRDLKSLEGDIHGCGKSIRKEEEKNENLVSLLNRSQNDASVTRKLIAQCLLEQEALQVQTGTYTRALQETEQALSRTKMDQAAHLNELLSIRKGIEKGTYAKEQLESEIMAKLQDQMISSKAAKHFSQLAEKLRNRKSNLELHFYKVENDVAQIILNATNTSCRLTVHQKTLCEVDKEIKNMNQQIACQESEIAKCRLLADRKGGIICLYNKKLEMLLAQQGGQELGPLEIEINQLSKQIEECNSEAMTLQKYWLNEQKELVKLTREREEQITSLDTFQKQIIIMQQRKLRVENEIQQEMKEQKDVERHMKNMSNDLIKLNTLINKNNSSVEQLQNGRIVTENEFLQSLKEAEKESVEMQERHSQLIEEKERLLNSLVEAEHQILLWEKKMQLAKEMREATDALLEQGEIHDMKAEIRRMQVRHGQLLKQQEMLIRAMEACVSHRETITNWAEAQSKVDKKQSTKSDPQSKNQELKKKLRETQENIYECNQTIQELETIQESLSATFSEKKQELCQLQAETDNLSVDMEHLQHEKRWNLLELVAHQAHQKQLQALREGRYKALCRTEEACMNQQEKLQGRLQTINTIVQQTQEEQPQHQRALHWLSHCLGSKFGSEK
;
A
#
# COMPACT_ATOMS: atom_id res chain seq x y z
N PRO A 1 2.68 195.83 -118.18
CA PRO A 1 1.24 196.14 -118.05
C PRO A 1 0.41 194.95 -118.53
N LEU A 2 -0.44 194.37 -117.67
CA LEU A 2 -0.89 192.96 -117.71
C LEU A 2 0.27 191.94 -117.64
N MET A 3 1.30 192.07 -118.48
CA MET A 3 2.61 191.44 -118.30
C MET A 3 3.53 192.11 -117.23
N THR A 4 2.97 192.91 -116.30
CA THR A 4 3.73 193.39 -115.11
C THR A 4 3.39 192.68 -113.81
N ARG A 5 2.20 192.05 -113.68
CA ARG A 5 1.87 191.31 -112.44
C ARG A 5 2.74 190.06 -112.29
N PHE A 6 3.13 189.43 -113.39
CA PHE A 6 4.05 188.29 -113.41
C PHE A 6 5.47 188.68 -112.98
N GLN A 7 6.01 189.77 -113.53
CA GLN A 7 7.36 190.27 -113.19
C GLN A 7 7.47 190.79 -111.74
N ALA A 8 6.37 191.27 -111.15
CA ALA A 8 6.34 191.67 -109.74
C ALA A 8 6.43 190.46 -108.78
N GLY A 9 5.76 189.34 -109.10
CA GLY A 9 5.75 188.13 -108.26
C GLY A 9 7.10 187.45 -108.15
N LEU A 10 7.85 187.33 -109.25
CA LEU A 10 9.15 186.65 -109.24
C LEU A 10 10.17 187.34 -108.32
N LYS A 11 10.11 188.68 -108.21
CA LYS A 11 11.08 189.48 -107.45
C LYS A 11 10.86 189.45 -105.93
N SER A 12 9.69 189.02 -105.44
CA SER A 12 9.41 188.88 -104.00
C SER A 12 9.64 187.47 -103.44
N TYR A 13 9.80 186.47 -104.32
CA TYR A 13 10.14 185.10 -103.93
C TYR A 13 11.62 184.98 -103.51
N LEU A 14 12.53 185.55 -104.31
CA LEU A 14 13.98 185.38 -104.13
C LEU A 14 14.54 186.04 -102.86
N THR A 15 13.94 187.13 -102.36
CA THR A 15 14.40 187.77 -101.12
C THR A 15 14.10 186.93 -99.88
N LYS A 16 12.98 186.20 -99.85
CA LYS A 16 12.58 185.40 -98.67
C LYS A 16 13.45 184.18 -98.41
N GLN A 17 14.05 183.59 -99.45
CA GLN A 17 14.91 182.40 -99.28
C GLN A 17 16.24 182.71 -98.59
N ILE A 18 16.73 183.96 -98.65
CA ILE A 18 17.99 184.37 -98.02
C ILE A 18 17.84 184.48 -96.49
N GLU A 19 16.67 184.91 -96.00
CA GLU A 19 16.42 185.09 -94.57
C GLU A 19 16.38 183.74 -93.82
N GLN A 20 15.75 182.70 -94.40
CA GLN A 20 15.65 181.37 -93.76
C GLN A 20 17.02 180.76 -93.44
N VAL A 21 17.96 180.77 -94.38
CA VAL A 21 19.29 180.12 -94.23
C VAL A 21 20.12 180.71 -93.09
N THR A 22 19.81 181.93 -92.63
CA THR A 22 20.54 182.55 -91.51
C THR A 22 20.03 182.10 -90.12
N LEU A 23 18.81 181.56 -90.02
CA LEU A 23 18.26 181.01 -88.77
C LEU A 23 18.81 179.61 -88.47
N ASP A 24 18.80 178.71 -89.46
CA ASP A 24 19.21 177.30 -89.33
C ASP A 24 20.63 177.15 -88.73
N LEU A 25 21.55 178.06 -89.12
CA LEU A 25 22.93 178.10 -88.63
C LEU A 25 23.08 178.44 -87.14
N HIS A 26 22.06 179.06 -86.53
CA HIS A 26 22.07 179.40 -85.11
C HIS A 26 21.58 178.25 -84.22
N GLU A 27 20.58 177.48 -84.68
CA GLU A 27 20.03 176.33 -83.96
C GLU A 27 21.02 175.16 -83.89
N LEU A 28 21.74 174.89 -84.98
CA LEU A 28 22.78 173.84 -85.01
C LEU A 28 23.91 174.07 -83.97
N ARG A 29 24.14 175.33 -83.56
CA ARG A 29 25.17 175.67 -82.56
C ARG A 29 24.74 175.43 -81.11
N THR A 30 23.45 175.49 -80.80
CA THR A 30 22.96 175.18 -79.44
C THR A 30 22.88 173.68 -79.22
N ALA A 31 22.39 172.92 -80.21
CA ALA A 31 22.31 171.46 -80.18
C ALA A 31 23.67 170.78 -79.86
N MET A 32 24.78 171.29 -80.44
CA MET A 32 26.12 170.72 -80.20
C MET A 32 26.64 170.92 -78.76
N LYS A 33 26.07 171.84 -77.97
CA LYS A 33 26.42 171.98 -76.54
C LYS A 33 25.74 170.90 -75.69
N ALA A 34 24.43 170.79 -75.78
CA ALA A 34 23.65 169.81 -75.00
C ALA A 34 24.14 168.37 -75.19
N SER A 35 24.50 168.00 -76.43
CA SER A 35 25.05 166.67 -76.74
C SER A 35 26.38 166.35 -76.02
N LYS A 36 27.18 167.37 -75.65
CA LYS A 36 28.44 167.17 -74.90
C LYS A 36 28.20 166.96 -73.41
N GLU A 37 27.22 167.64 -72.84
CA GLU A 37 26.82 167.49 -71.43
C GLU A 37 26.22 166.09 -71.19
N GLN A 38 25.28 165.67 -72.04
CA GLN A 38 24.73 164.30 -72.02
C GLN A 38 25.80 163.20 -72.11
N ARG A 39 26.86 163.42 -72.91
CA ARG A 39 27.98 162.47 -73.02
C ARG A 39 28.80 162.37 -71.72
N GLN A 40 28.89 163.44 -70.93
CA GLN A 40 29.58 163.42 -69.64
C GLN A 40 28.74 162.70 -68.58
N GLU A 41 27.43 162.99 -68.52
CA GLU A 41 26.48 162.31 -67.63
C GLU A 41 26.46 160.78 -67.86
N LEU A 42 26.35 160.36 -69.13
CA LEU A 42 26.41 158.95 -69.51
C LEU A 42 27.73 158.29 -69.09
N GLY A 43 28.85 159.02 -69.13
CA GLY A 43 30.16 158.53 -68.67
C GLY A 43 30.20 158.24 -67.17
N VAL A 44 29.57 159.09 -66.34
CA VAL A 44 29.46 158.88 -64.89
C VAL A 44 28.57 157.68 -64.57
N ILE A 45 27.43 157.54 -65.28
CA ILE A 45 26.52 156.39 -65.13
C ILE A 45 27.24 155.08 -65.49
N LEU A 46 28.02 155.06 -66.58
CA LEU A 46 28.78 153.88 -67.01
C LEU A 46 29.82 153.46 -65.97
N TYR A 47 30.52 154.41 -65.35
CA TYR A 47 31.48 154.13 -64.26
C TYR A 47 30.78 153.57 -63.01
N GLY A 48 29.63 154.13 -62.61
CA GLY A 48 28.83 153.61 -61.51
C GLY A 48 28.34 152.17 -61.76
N ALA A 49 27.88 151.88 -62.97
CA ALA A 49 27.48 150.53 -63.38
C ALA A 49 28.67 149.54 -63.36
N GLN A 50 29.86 149.95 -63.82
CA GLN A 50 31.08 149.13 -63.74
C GLN A 50 31.47 148.82 -62.29
N GLN A 51 31.34 149.78 -61.37
CA GLN A 51 31.63 149.57 -59.95
C GLN A 51 30.66 148.58 -59.30
N GLN A 52 29.37 148.65 -59.64
CA GLN A 52 28.36 147.68 -59.19
C GLN A 52 28.61 146.27 -59.76
N LEU A 53 29.02 146.16 -61.02
CA LEU A 53 29.32 144.87 -61.66
C LEU A 53 30.48 144.16 -60.95
N GLY A 54 31.57 144.88 -60.65
CA GLY A 54 32.70 144.34 -59.89
C GLY A 54 32.36 143.92 -58.45
N GLN A 55 31.38 144.57 -57.81
CA GLN A 55 30.86 144.12 -56.50
C GLN A 55 30.11 142.79 -56.63
N LEU A 56 29.23 142.67 -57.62
CA LEU A 56 28.48 141.44 -57.89
C LEU A 56 29.38 140.26 -58.30
N GLU A 57 30.45 140.49 -59.07
CA GLU A 57 31.44 139.45 -59.40
C GLU A 57 32.15 138.92 -58.14
N VAL A 58 32.54 139.81 -57.22
CA VAL A 58 33.16 139.42 -55.94
C VAL A 58 32.19 138.67 -55.03
N GLU A 59 30.91 139.05 -54.99
CA GLU A 59 29.88 138.32 -54.23
C GLU A 59 29.58 136.94 -54.84
N LEU A 60 29.55 136.85 -56.17
CA LEU A 60 29.35 135.60 -56.90
C LEU A 60 30.55 134.66 -56.80
N GLN A 61 31.78 135.18 -56.64
CA GLN A 61 32.94 134.36 -56.30
C GLN A 61 32.88 133.84 -54.85
N LYS A 62 32.52 134.70 -53.88
CA LYS A 62 32.29 134.28 -52.48
C LYS A 62 31.17 133.23 -52.35
N SER A 63 30.13 133.30 -53.17
CA SER A 63 29.07 132.29 -53.15
C SER A 63 29.53 130.96 -53.78
N ARG A 64 30.31 130.99 -54.86
CA ARG A 64 30.98 129.80 -55.43
C ARG A 64 31.90 129.11 -54.41
N GLU A 65 32.68 129.88 -53.66
CA GLU A 65 33.56 129.37 -52.60
C GLU A 65 32.78 128.72 -51.45
N ARG A 66 31.67 129.33 -51.00
CA ARG A 66 30.76 128.70 -50.02
C ARG A 66 30.15 127.40 -50.55
N CYS A 67 29.74 127.36 -51.82
CA CYS A 67 29.20 126.16 -52.45
C CYS A 67 30.23 125.04 -52.59
N SER A 68 31.50 125.34 -52.91
CA SER A 68 32.55 124.32 -52.97
C SER A 68 32.93 123.78 -51.59
N GLN A 69 32.97 124.64 -50.57
CA GLN A 69 33.15 124.24 -49.17
C GLN A 69 32.01 123.34 -48.68
N ALA A 70 30.74 123.72 -48.93
CA ALA A 70 29.58 122.90 -48.57
C ALA A 70 29.56 121.55 -49.31
N ALA A 71 29.97 121.52 -50.60
CA ALA A 71 30.08 120.29 -51.36
C ALA A 71 31.24 119.39 -50.89
N ALA A 72 32.33 119.95 -50.36
CA ALA A 72 33.42 119.18 -49.75
C ALA A 72 32.98 118.56 -48.41
N ALA A 73 32.40 119.37 -47.51
CA ALA A 73 31.88 118.90 -46.23
C ALA A 73 30.78 117.82 -46.40
N ARG A 74 29.90 117.97 -47.41
CA ARG A 74 28.92 116.94 -47.76
C ARG A 74 29.58 115.62 -48.15
N ARG A 75 30.62 115.62 -48.98
CA ARG A 75 31.32 114.38 -49.37
C ARG A 75 31.96 113.69 -48.18
N GLN A 76 32.62 114.45 -47.31
CA GLN A 76 33.22 113.91 -46.08
C GLN A 76 32.16 113.22 -45.20
N LEU A 77 31.00 113.85 -44.99
CA LEU A 77 29.88 113.25 -44.26
C LEU A 77 29.27 112.03 -44.99
N GLU A 78 29.23 112.03 -46.33
CA GLU A 78 28.77 110.87 -47.13
C GLU A 78 29.77 109.70 -47.10
N GLU A 79 31.07 109.97 -46.98
CA GLU A 79 32.14 108.98 -46.82
C GLU A 79 32.16 108.40 -45.39
N GLU A 80 32.08 109.25 -44.36
CA GLU A 80 31.92 108.84 -42.95
C GLU A 80 30.67 107.98 -42.75
N LEU A 81 29.53 108.40 -43.33
CA LEU A 81 28.26 107.67 -43.25
C LEU A 81 28.31 106.34 -44.01
N GLN A 82 29.08 106.24 -45.10
CA GLN A 82 29.37 104.96 -45.75
C GLN A 82 30.23 104.05 -44.87
N GLY A 83 31.28 104.59 -44.23
CA GLY A 83 32.11 103.86 -43.27
C GLY A 83 31.30 103.32 -42.09
N LEU A 84 30.45 104.16 -41.48
CA LEU A 84 29.53 103.77 -40.40
C LEU A 84 28.51 102.72 -40.85
N ARG A 85 27.99 102.80 -42.09
CA ARG A 85 27.13 101.75 -42.67
C ARG A 85 27.88 100.44 -42.92
N GLY A 86 29.18 100.50 -43.25
CA GLY A 86 30.05 99.32 -43.33
C GLY A 86 30.20 98.65 -41.98
N ALA A 87 30.71 99.38 -40.99
CA ALA A 87 30.89 98.91 -39.62
C ALA A 87 29.58 98.38 -38.99
N HIS A 88 28.43 99.01 -39.26
CA HIS A 88 27.13 98.52 -38.79
C HIS A 88 26.74 97.19 -39.46
N LYS A 89 27.04 96.98 -40.74
CA LYS A 89 26.79 95.67 -41.40
C LYS A 89 27.71 94.58 -40.86
N GLU A 90 28.99 94.89 -40.66
CA GLU A 90 29.96 93.98 -40.04
C GLU A 90 29.53 93.60 -38.61
N MET A 91 29.09 94.59 -37.81
CA MET A 91 28.52 94.36 -36.49
C MET A 91 27.23 93.52 -36.54
N CYS A 92 26.32 93.78 -37.47
CA CYS A 92 25.13 92.96 -37.67
C CYS A 92 25.50 91.50 -37.96
N HIS A 93 26.34 91.24 -38.96
CA HIS A 93 26.79 89.89 -39.29
C HIS A 93 27.53 89.21 -38.14
N HIS A 94 28.36 89.93 -37.39
CA HIS A 94 28.98 89.39 -36.18
C HIS A 94 27.93 89.00 -35.13
N THR A 95 26.92 89.85 -34.86
CA THR A 95 25.83 89.47 -33.94
C THR A 95 24.93 88.36 -34.47
N GLU A 96 24.77 88.22 -35.78
CA GLU A 96 24.08 87.08 -36.41
C GLU A 96 24.89 85.79 -36.23
N ASP A 97 26.21 85.83 -36.36
CA ASP A 97 27.09 84.68 -36.18
C ASP A 97 27.23 84.29 -34.70
N GLU A 98 27.29 85.24 -33.77
CA GLU A 98 27.19 84.93 -32.33
C GLU A 98 25.79 84.37 -31.97
N ARG A 99 24.70 84.85 -32.57
CA ARG A 99 23.37 84.23 -32.42
C ARG A 99 23.33 82.80 -32.95
N LYS A 100 23.93 82.53 -34.12
CA LYS A 100 24.06 81.16 -34.67
C LYS A 100 24.85 80.27 -33.71
N LYS A 101 26.01 80.73 -33.20
CA LYS A 101 26.81 80.01 -32.19
C LYS A 101 26.01 79.74 -30.91
N VAL A 102 25.26 80.72 -30.39
CA VAL A 102 24.39 80.53 -29.21
C VAL A 102 23.31 79.49 -29.48
N SER A 103 22.64 79.50 -30.64
CA SER A 103 21.66 78.46 -31.00
C SER A 103 22.28 77.06 -31.17
N ALA A 104 23.52 76.98 -31.68
CA ALA A 104 24.27 75.73 -31.76
C ALA A 104 24.71 75.22 -30.37
N MET A 105 25.07 76.12 -29.45
CA MET A 105 25.35 75.79 -28.05
C MET A 105 24.08 75.40 -27.29
N GLN A 106 22.95 76.04 -27.55
CA GLN A 106 21.65 75.68 -26.97
C GLN A 106 21.22 74.29 -27.39
N THR A 107 21.25 73.98 -28.69
CA THR A 107 20.94 72.62 -29.18
C THR A 107 21.95 71.57 -28.71
N GLN A 108 23.24 71.92 -28.53
CA GLN A 108 24.22 71.05 -27.86
C GLN A 108 23.89 70.81 -26.39
N ILE A 109 23.47 71.84 -25.64
CA ILE A 109 23.05 71.72 -24.24
C ILE A 109 21.75 70.91 -24.12
N GLU A 110 20.79 71.08 -25.03
CA GLU A 110 19.56 70.30 -25.10
C GLU A 110 19.85 68.82 -25.40
N ASN A 111 20.72 68.53 -26.38
CA ASN A 111 21.17 67.17 -26.68
C ASN A 111 21.89 66.54 -25.48
N LEU A 112 22.82 67.27 -24.82
CA LEU A 112 23.51 66.79 -23.62
C LEU A 112 22.56 66.61 -22.42
N ALA A 113 21.52 67.44 -22.29
CA ALA A 113 20.48 67.27 -21.27
C ALA A 113 19.61 66.04 -21.54
N LEU A 114 19.29 65.75 -22.81
CA LEU A 114 18.61 64.51 -23.22
C LEU A 114 19.50 63.28 -22.97
N GLU A 115 20.78 63.32 -23.35
CA GLU A 115 21.74 62.25 -23.04
C GLU A 115 21.86 62.01 -21.53
N LEU A 116 21.98 63.06 -20.72
CA LEU A 116 22.00 62.96 -19.27
C LEU A 116 20.69 62.40 -18.70
N PHE A 117 19.54 62.79 -19.24
CA PHE A 117 18.23 62.24 -18.85
C PHE A 117 18.13 60.74 -19.18
N TYR A 118 18.55 60.32 -20.38
CA TYR A 118 18.60 58.90 -20.74
C TYR A 118 19.57 58.12 -19.84
N VAL A 119 20.76 58.64 -19.56
CA VAL A 119 21.73 58.01 -18.66
C VAL A 119 21.21 57.92 -17.23
N GLN A 120 20.55 58.95 -16.70
CA GLN A 120 19.94 58.92 -15.36
C GLN A 120 18.78 57.93 -15.28
N ASN A 121 17.92 57.86 -16.31
CA ASN A 121 16.86 56.87 -16.37
C ASN A 121 17.42 55.45 -16.47
N MET A 122 18.45 55.23 -17.29
CA MET A 122 19.12 53.92 -17.39
C MET A 122 19.83 53.53 -16.08
N ASP A 123 20.45 54.46 -15.35
CA ASP A 123 21.04 54.18 -14.04
C ASP A 123 19.97 53.83 -13.00
N GLN A 124 18.83 54.54 -12.98
CA GLN A 124 17.69 54.18 -12.14
C GLN A 124 17.12 52.81 -12.51
N ASP A 125 16.94 52.52 -13.80
CA ASP A 125 16.49 51.20 -14.30
C ASP A 125 17.47 50.09 -13.90
N MET A 126 18.77 50.34 -13.99
CA MET A 126 19.81 49.41 -13.59
C MET A 126 19.85 49.23 -12.06
N HIS A 127 19.65 50.28 -11.26
CA HIS A 127 19.50 50.17 -9.80
C HIS A 127 18.25 49.36 -9.41
N HIS A 128 17.13 49.52 -10.11
CA HIS A 128 15.94 48.70 -9.91
C HIS A 128 16.19 47.24 -10.32
N ARG A 129 16.79 46.99 -11.49
CA ARG A 129 17.17 45.64 -11.96
C ARG A 129 18.16 44.96 -11.01
N LEU A 130 19.18 45.66 -10.53
CA LEU A 130 20.13 45.15 -9.53
C LEU A 130 19.45 44.87 -8.19
N SER A 131 18.48 45.69 -7.77
CA SER A 131 17.70 45.47 -6.54
C SER A 131 16.80 44.25 -6.66
N VAL A 132 16.09 44.09 -7.78
CA VAL A 132 15.28 42.91 -8.10
C VAL A 132 16.15 41.66 -8.22
N MET A 133 17.30 41.73 -8.88
CA MET A 133 18.27 40.63 -8.99
C MET A 133 18.85 40.24 -7.63
N LYS A 134 19.09 41.20 -6.73
CA LYS A 134 19.55 40.96 -5.36
C LYS A 134 18.45 40.34 -4.49
N GLN A 135 17.19 40.66 -4.74
CA GLN A 135 16.04 40.01 -4.09
C GLN A 135 15.80 38.59 -4.65
N SER A 136 15.86 38.38 -5.96
CA SER A 136 15.68 37.06 -6.58
C SER A 136 16.83 36.12 -6.25
N ALA A 137 18.09 36.59 -6.21
CA ALA A 137 19.23 35.82 -5.74
C ALA A 137 19.06 35.39 -4.27
N LYS A 138 18.62 36.29 -3.38
CA LYS A 138 18.29 35.94 -1.98
C LYS A 138 17.14 34.94 -1.87
N LYS A 139 16.10 35.06 -2.72
CA LYS A 139 14.97 34.13 -2.76
C LYS A 139 15.43 32.74 -3.23
N ALA A 140 16.20 32.67 -4.30
CA ALA A 140 16.79 31.43 -4.81
C ALA A 140 17.77 30.79 -3.82
N GLU A 141 18.54 31.59 -3.07
CA GLU A 141 19.40 31.07 -2.00
C GLU A 141 18.60 30.52 -0.80
N ALA A 142 17.52 31.21 -0.39
CA ALA A 142 16.61 30.70 0.63
C ALA A 142 15.90 29.41 0.19
N GLU A 143 15.45 29.35 -1.06
CA GLU A 143 14.87 28.14 -1.69
C GLU A 143 15.89 27.01 -1.78
N ARG A 144 17.15 27.30 -2.11
CA ARG A 144 18.25 26.32 -2.10
C ARG A 144 18.51 25.78 -0.69
N ILE A 145 18.54 26.65 0.32
CA ILE A 145 18.72 26.26 1.73
C ILE A 145 17.54 25.42 2.22
N GLN A 146 16.30 25.75 1.84
CA GLN A 146 15.14 24.92 2.15
C GLN A 146 15.24 23.54 1.46
N ALA A 147 15.57 23.50 0.17
CA ALA A 147 15.78 22.26 -0.57
C ALA A 147 16.95 21.42 0.01
N GLU A 148 18.03 22.04 0.48
CA GLU A 148 19.11 21.35 1.21
C GLU A 148 18.61 20.75 2.53
N VAL A 149 17.73 21.43 3.27
CA VAL A 149 17.15 20.93 4.53
C VAL A 149 16.15 19.80 4.28
N GLU A 150 15.32 19.92 3.24
CA GLU A 150 14.39 18.87 2.82
C GLU A 150 15.13 17.64 2.28
N LYS A 151 16.20 17.83 1.49
CA LYS A 151 17.09 16.75 1.09
C LYS A 151 17.74 16.09 2.31
N LYS A 152 18.29 16.84 3.27
CA LYS A 152 18.87 16.27 4.51
C LYS A 152 17.85 15.44 5.30
N LYS A 153 16.56 15.80 5.31
CA LYS A 153 15.48 14.97 5.88
C LYS A 153 15.24 13.69 5.07
N GLN A 154 15.24 13.77 3.75
CA GLN A 154 15.10 12.60 2.85
C GLN A 154 16.31 11.66 2.99
N ASP A 155 17.54 12.19 2.97
CA ASP A 155 18.78 11.44 3.17
C ASP A 155 18.74 10.68 4.51
N LEU A 156 18.36 11.33 5.62
CA LEU A 156 18.19 10.69 6.92
C LEU A 156 17.07 9.62 6.96
N PHE A 157 15.99 9.81 6.21
CA PHE A 157 14.90 8.83 6.12
C PHE A 157 15.30 7.62 5.27
N LEU A 158 16.02 7.83 4.16
CA LEU A 158 16.63 6.78 3.35
C LEU A 158 17.66 5.98 4.17
N ASP A 159 18.43 6.65 5.04
CA ASP A 159 19.35 6.00 5.97
C ASP A 159 18.63 5.09 6.97
N GLN A 160 17.49 5.55 7.51
CA GLN A 160 16.64 4.74 8.40
C GLN A 160 16.01 3.54 7.67
N LEU A 161 15.48 3.75 6.46
CA LEU A 161 14.92 2.68 5.63
C LEU A 161 15.99 1.66 5.24
N THR A 162 17.18 2.10 4.83
CA THR A 162 18.29 1.22 4.44
C THR A 162 18.76 0.38 5.62
N ARG A 163 18.94 0.99 6.80
CA ARG A 163 19.23 0.25 8.04
C ARG A 163 18.13 -0.77 8.37
N ARG A 164 16.86 -0.43 8.15
CA ARG A 164 15.74 -1.36 8.38
C ARG A 164 15.69 -2.49 7.36
N VAL A 165 16.02 -2.24 6.10
CA VAL A 165 16.16 -3.26 5.05
C VAL A 165 17.30 -4.22 5.40
N ASN A 166 18.46 -3.71 5.80
CA ASN A 166 19.60 -4.55 6.20
C ASN A 166 19.24 -5.44 7.41
N GLN A 167 18.61 -4.89 8.46
CA GLN A 167 18.09 -5.68 9.59
C GLN A 167 17.10 -6.78 9.16
N LEU A 168 16.25 -6.51 8.16
CA LEU A 168 15.30 -7.49 7.65
C LEU A 168 16.00 -8.56 6.80
N GLN A 169 17.03 -8.20 6.04
CA GLN A 169 17.87 -9.16 5.30
C GLN A 169 18.67 -10.06 6.25
N GLU A 170 19.25 -9.50 7.32
CA GLU A 170 19.89 -10.26 8.40
C GLU A 170 18.90 -11.24 9.07
N GLN A 171 17.67 -10.79 9.35
CA GLN A 171 16.61 -11.66 9.90
C GLN A 171 16.19 -12.76 8.91
N ILE A 172 16.05 -12.45 7.62
CA ILE A 172 15.75 -13.46 6.58
C ILE A 172 16.86 -14.50 6.50
N ALA A 173 18.13 -14.08 6.42
CA ALA A 173 19.27 -15.00 6.36
C ALA A 173 19.37 -15.90 7.62
N LEU A 174 19.04 -15.36 8.80
CA LEU A 174 18.94 -16.15 10.04
C LEU A 174 17.81 -17.18 9.99
N PHE A 175 16.63 -16.82 9.46
CA PHE A 175 15.51 -17.76 9.31
C PHE A 175 15.78 -18.81 8.20
N GLU A 176 16.43 -18.44 7.11
CA GLU A 176 16.86 -19.37 6.06
C GLU A 176 17.86 -20.40 6.62
N ALA A 177 18.86 -19.96 7.39
CA ALA A 177 19.79 -20.86 8.07
C ALA A 177 19.09 -21.80 9.08
N GLN A 178 18.10 -21.30 9.84
CA GLN A 178 17.27 -22.12 10.73
C GLN A 178 16.43 -23.14 9.97
N LEU A 179 15.84 -22.77 8.82
CA LEU A 179 15.06 -23.66 7.98
C LEU A 179 15.94 -24.77 7.35
N VAL A 180 17.17 -24.46 6.95
CA VAL A 180 18.13 -25.46 6.46
C VAL A 180 18.49 -26.44 7.58
N ALA A 181 18.85 -25.95 8.78
CA ALA A 181 19.15 -26.81 9.92
C ALA A 181 17.96 -27.72 10.30
N GLN A 182 16.74 -27.17 10.36
CA GLN A 182 15.52 -27.96 10.60
C GLN A 182 15.21 -28.95 9.47
N ALA A 183 15.55 -28.63 8.21
CA ALA A 183 15.43 -29.58 7.10
C ALA A 183 16.42 -30.74 7.21
N GLU A 184 17.61 -30.51 7.75
CA GLU A 184 18.61 -31.55 8.05
C GLU A 184 18.21 -32.39 9.27
N ASP A 185 17.82 -31.78 10.39
CA ASP A 185 17.30 -32.49 11.57
C ASP A 185 16.07 -33.35 11.24
N THR A 186 15.12 -32.81 10.46
CA THR A 186 13.93 -33.56 10.02
C THR A 186 14.26 -34.61 8.96
N LYS A 187 15.43 -34.57 8.30
CA LYS A 187 15.92 -35.63 7.43
C LYS A 187 16.59 -36.74 8.26
N VAL A 188 17.45 -36.40 9.21
CA VAL A 188 18.13 -37.35 10.11
C VAL A 188 17.10 -38.14 10.94
N THR A 189 16.11 -37.45 11.52
CA THR A 189 15.03 -38.12 12.28
C THR A 189 14.15 -39.01 11.40
N ARG A 190 13.87 -38.64 10.14
CA ARG A 190 13.19 -39.53 9.18
C ARG A 190 14.03 -40.76 8.85
N GLN A 191 15.36 -40.62 8.72
CA GLN A 191 16.27 -41.76 8.51
C GLN A 191 16.23 -42.72 9.70
N ALA A 192 16.41 -42.22 10.93
CA ALA A 192 16.32 -43.03 12.15
C ALA A 192 14.95 -43.72 12.32
N VAL A 193 13.84 -43.04 11.98
CA VAL A 193 12.49 -43.66 11.97
C VAL A 193 12.36 -44.73 10.90
N SER A 194 12.98 -44.57 9.73
CA SER A 194 12.99 -45.60 8.69
C SER A 194 13.86 -46.81 9.06
N GLU A 195 14.99 -46.58 9.74
CA GLU A 195 15.90 -47.61 10.25
C GLU A 195 15.21 -48.43 11.36
N ALA A 196 14.64 -47.77 12.37
CA ALA A 196 13.81 -48.41 13.39
C ALA A 196 12.60 -49.15 12.78
N GLY A 197 12.02 -48.61 11.69
CA GLY A 197 10.96 -49.26 10.93
C GLY A 197 11.41 -50.55 10.21
N LEU A 198 12.68 -50.64 9.81
CA LEU A 198 13.30 -51.85 9.26
C LEU A 198 13.67 -52.84 10.37
N GLU A 199 14.18 -52.38 11.51
CA GLU A 199 14.44 -53.21 12.69
C GLU A 199 13.15 -53.87 13.22
N VAL A 200 12.06 -53.09 13.34
CA VAL A 200 10.74 -53.63 13.71
C VAL A 200 10.24 -54.64 12.69
N GLN A 201 10.52 -54.48 11.40
CA GLN A 201 10.22 -55.50 10.39
C GLN A 201 11.07 -56.76 10.56
N ALA A 202 12.37 -56.62 10.83
CA ALA A 202 13.28 -57.75 11.09
C ALA A 202 12.84 -58.55 12.33
N ILE A 203 12.58 -57.87 13.45
CA ILE A 203 12.05 -58.48 14.70
C ILE A 203 10.72 -59.21 14.43
N ASN A 204 9.84 -58.66 13.59
CA ASN A 204 8.60 -59.34 13.20
C ASN A 204 8.83 -60.57 12.29
N MET A 205 9.87 -60.58 11.45
CA MET A 205 10.26 -61.79 10.70
C MET A 205 10.87 -62.86 11.61
N GLU A 206 11.72 -62.47 12.56
CA GLU A 206 12.29 -63.38 13.57
C GLU A 206 11.20 -63.96 14.47
N LYS A 207 10.24 -63.14 14.92
CA LYS A 207 9.07 -63.59 15.67
C LYS A 207 8.24 -64.61 14.89
N LYS A 208 8.06 -64.43 13.57
CA LYS A 208 7.38 -65.43 12.71
C LYS A 208 8.17 -66.74 12.66
N ARG A 209 9.48 -66.69 12.38
CA ARG A 209 10.36 -67.87 12.39
C ARG A 209 10.35 -68.59 13.73
N LEU A 210 10.40 -67.86 14.85
CA LEU A 210 10.31 -68.44 16.19
C LEU A 210 8.96 -69.10 16.46
N MET A 211 7.84 -68.52 16.01
CA MET A 211 6.53 -69.17 16.05
C MET A 211 6.46 -70.42 15.17
N GLU A 212 7.08 -70.42 13.99
CA GLU A 212 7.18 -71.58 13.09
C GLU A 212 8.04 -72.71 13.69
N HIS A 213 9.18 -72.37 14.31
CA HIS A 213 10.03 -73.30 15.05
C HIS A 213 9.33 -73.83 16.31
N TRP A 214 8.57 -73.01 17.03
CA TRP A 214 7.78 -73.44 18.19
C TRP A 214 6.62 -74.35 17.77
N ASN A 215 5.87 -74.00 16.72
CA ASN A 215 4.80 -74.82 16.18
C ASN A 215 5.30 -76.19 15.68
N SER A 216 6.44 -76.24 14.99
CA SER A 216 7.05 -77.50 14.55
C SER A 216 7.61 -78.33 15.72
N SER A 217 8.19 -77.67 16.74
CA SER A 217 8.62 -78.34 17.99
C SER A 217 7.43 -78.92 18.77
N LEU A 218 6.30 -78.20 18.81
CA LEU A 218 5.06 -78.63 19.45
C LEU A 218 4.39 -79.77 18.68
N ALA A 219 4.40 -79.75 17.34
CA ALA A 219 3.94 -80.87 16.52
C ALA A 219 4.82 -82.11 16.72
N GLY A 220 6.15 -81.94 16.74
CA GLY A 220 7.10 -82.99 17.08
C GLY A 220 7.06 -83.44 18.55
N MET A 221 6.38 -82.70 19.44
CA MET A 221 6.04 -83.16 20.79
C MET A 221 4.78 -84.01 20.77
N LYS A 222 3.70 -83.53 20.15
CA LYS A 222 2.46 -84.32 19.99
C LYS A 222 2.70 -85.68 19.34
N GLN A 223 3.53 -85.76 18.30
CA GLN A 223 3.91 -87.04 17.68
C GLN A 223 4.67 -87.98 18.63
N ARG A 224 5.48 -87.44 19.55
CA ARG A 224 6.14 -88.24 20.61
C ARG A 224 5.16 -88.66 21.70
N ASP A 225 4.21 -87.82 22.05
CA ASP A 225 3.17 -88.11 23.04
C ASP A 225 2.20 -89.17 22.50
N GLU A 226 1.79 -89.07 21.22
CA GLU A 226 1.01 -90.07 20.48
C GLU A 226 1.75 -91.41 20.40
N ALA A 227 3.04 -91.41 20.02
CA ALA A 227 3.86 -92.61 20.02
C ALA A 227 4.02 -93.21 21.42
N TYR A 228 4.19 -92.38 22.45
CA TYR A 228 4.25 -92.82 23.84
C TYR A 228 2.94 -93.49 24.28
N VAL A 229 1.78 -92.88 23.99
CA VAL A 229 0.46 -93.50 24.25
C VAL A 229 0.34 -94.86 23.56
N VAL A 230 0.71 -94.98 22.29
CA VAL A 230 0.71 -96.28 21.57
C VAL A 230 1.63 -97.30 22.25
N THR A 231 2.83 -96.91 22.69
CA THR A 231 3.70 -97.83 23.46
C THR A 231 3.12 -98.19 24.84
N GLN A 232 2.41 -97.28 25.49
CA GLN A 232 1.75 -97.52 26.78
C GLN A 232 0.53 -98.45 26.62
N GLU A 233 -0.22 -98.32 25.53
CA GLU A 233 -1.30 -99.25 25.15
C GLU A 233 -0.75 -100.64 24.86
N LEU A 234 0.32 -100.76 24.06
CA LEU A 234 1.02 -102.03 23.82
C LEU A 234 1.54 -102.67 25.11
N LEU A 235 2.15 -101.90 26.01
CA LEU A 235 2.54 -102.36 27.34
C LEU A 235 1.34 -102.78 28.20
N SER A 236 0.18 -102.11 28.07
CA SER A 236 -1.06 -102.51 28.74
C SER A 236 -1.61 -103.83 28.20
N ASN A 237 -1.44 -104.08 26.89
CA ASN A 237 -1.81 -105.32 26.23
C ASN A 237 -0.91 -106.46 26.68
N TYR A 238 0.42 -106.31 26.60
CA TYR A 238 1.35 -107.32 27.13
C TYR A 238 1.14 -107.61 28.63
N ARG A 239 0.79 -106.60 29.45
CA ARG A 239 0.40 -106.80 30.86
C ARG A 239 -0.93 -107.54 31.04
N ARG A 240 -1.84 -107.49 30.08
CA ARG A 240 -3.08 -108.27 30.06
C ARG A 240 -2.79 -109.71 29.62
N ASP A 241 -1.98 -109.87 28.59
CA ASP A 241 -1.59 -111.15 28.00
C ASP A 241 -0.78 -111.99 29.02
N LEU A 242 0.14 -111.35 29.75
CA LEU A 242 0.85 -111.95 30.89
C LEU A 242 -0.11 -112.38 32.00
N LYS A 243 -1.15 -111.61 32.31
CA LYS A 243 -2.17 -111.99 33.33
C LYS A 243 -3.06 -113.15 32.88
N SER A 244 -3.37 -113.28 31.58
CA SER A 244 -4.00 -114.50 31.06
C SER A 244 -3.04 -115.69 31.16
N LEU A 245 -1.77 -115.53 30.81
CA LEU A 245 -0.77 -116.60 30.95
C LEU A 245 -0.54 -117.02 32.41
N GLU A 246 -0.53 -116.08 33.37
CA GLU A 246 -0.54 -116.38 34.81
C GLU A 246 -1.81 -117.16 35.22
N GLY A 247 -2.96 -116.79 34.67
CA GLY A 247 -4.23 -117.50 34.83
C GLY A 247 -4.21 -118.92 34.28
N ASP A 248 -3.64 -119.11 33.09
CA ASP A 248 -3.48 -120.40 32.43
C ASP A 248 -2.47 -121.28 33.17
N ILE A 249 -1.33 -120.73 33.60
CA ILE A 249 -0.34 -121.42 34.47
C ILE A 249 -0.99 -121.86 35.79
N HIS A 250 -1.84 -121.01 36.40
CA HIS A 250 -2.59 -121.38 37.61
C HIS A 250 -3.68 -122.42 37.32
N GLY A 251 -4.28 -122.41 36.12
CA GLY A 251 -5.18 -123.45 35.62
C GLY A 251 -4.47 -124.79 35.46
N CYS A 252 -3.33 -124.81 34.76
CA CYS A 252 -2.45 -125.96 34.64
C CYS A 252 -1.99 -126.46 36.01
N GLY A 253 -1.58 -125.57 36.93
CA GLY A 253 -1.21 -125.93 38.30
C GLY A 253 -2.36 -126.56 39.11
N LYS A 254 -3.60 -126.14 38.90
CA LYS A 254 -4.79 -126.80 39.47
C LYS A 254 -5.07 -128.17 38.84
N SER A 255 -4.83 -128.33 37.54
CA SER A 255 -4.94 -129.64 36.88
C SER A 255 -3.84 -130.60 37.32
N ILE A 256 -2.60 -130.12 37.45
CA ILE A 256 -1.47 -130.89 38.00
C ILE A 256 -1.81 -131.37 39.41
N ARG A 257 -2.27 -130.48 40.31
CA ARG A 257 -2.69 -130.91 41.67
C ARG A 257 -3.79 -131.96 41.66
N LYS A 258 -4.73 -131.92 40.71
CA LYS A 258 -5.76 -132.97 40.59
C LYS A 258 -5.19 -134.31 40.11
N GLU A 259 -4.17 -134.31 39.26
CA GLU A 259 -3.44 -135.54 38.90
C GLU A 259 -2.49 -136.00 40.02
N GLU A 260 -1.92 -135.09 40.81
CA GLU A 260 -1.16 -135.41 42.03
C GLU A 260 -2.07 -136.04 43.09
N GLU A 261 -3.22 -135.43 43.41
CA GLU A 261 -4.27 -135.98 44.28
C GLU A 261 -4.74 -137.37 43.79
N LYS A 262 -4.97 -137.55 42.49
CA LYS A 262 -5.28 -138.87 41.91
C LYS A 262 -4.13 -139.86 42.10
N ASN A 263 -2.88 -139.44 41.91
CA ASN A 263 -1.71 -140.28 42.06
C ASN A 263 -1.49 -140.68 43.53
N GLU A 264 -1.67 -139.77 44.49
CA GLU A 264 -1.69 -140.09 45.92
C GLU A 264 -2.80 -141.08 46.27
N ASN A 265 -4.01 -140.90 45.72
CA ASN A 265 -5.10 -141.87 45.88
C ASN A 265 -4.73 -143.24 45.29
N LEU A 266 -4.13 -143.30 44.09
CA LEU A 266 -3.65 -144.55 43.48
C LEU A 266 -2.51 -145.19 44.28
N VAL A 267 -1.58 -144.41 44.82
CA VAL A 267 -0.51 -144.88 45.72
C VAL A 267 -1.09 -145.40 47.04
N SER A 268 -2.15 -144.78 47.58
CA SER A 268 -2.88 -145.30 48.74
C SER A 268 -3.56 -146.64 48.44
N LEU A 269 -4.11 -146.80 47.22
CA LEU A 269 -4.73 -148.04 46.75
C LEU A 269 -3.69 -149.14 46.50
N LEU A 270 -2.51 -148.77 45.99
CA LEU A 270 -1.36 -149.64 45.80
C LEU A 270 -0.83 -150.13 47.15
N ASN A 271 -0.60 -149.21 48.11
CA ASN A 271 -0.19 -149.56 49.46
C ASN A 271 -1.22 -150.44 50.18
N ARG A 272 -2.51 -150.20 49.98
CA ARG A 272 -3.59 -151.05 50.51
C ARG A 272 -3.56 -152.45 49.91
N SER A 273 -3.56 -152.57 48.58
CA SER A 273 -3.50 -153.88 47.90
C SER A 273 -2.18 -154.63 48.14
N GLN A 274 -1.07 -153.92 48.35
CA GLN A 274 0.22 -154.51 48.75
C GLN A 274 0.22 -154.98 50.21
N ASN A 275 -0.49 -154.28 51.10
CA ASN A 275 -0.76 -154.73 52.47
C ASN A 275 -1.67 -155.96 52.47
N ASP A 276 -2.76 -155.95 51.71
CA ASP A 276 -3.68 -157.10 51.54
C ASP A 276 -2.91 -158.30 50.98
N ALA A 277 -2.05 -158.10 49.96
CA ALA A 277 -1.14 -159.10 49.43
C ALA A 277 -0.03 -159.53 50.40
N SER A 278 0.23 -158.79 51.49
CA SER A 278 1.09 -159.23 52.59
C SER A 278 0.32 -160.08 53.62
N VAL A 279 -0.96 -159.77 53.84
CA VAL A 279 -1.87 -160.55 54.71
C VAL A 279 -2.17 -161.90 54.08
N THR A 280 -2.48 -161.97 52.78
CA THR A 280 -2.67 -163.26 52.08
C THR A 280 -1.39 -164.11 52.08
N ARG A 281 -0.20 -163.52 51.92
CA ARG A 281 1.07 -164.25 52.07
C ARG A 281 1.28 -164.79 53.49
N LYS A 282 0.88 -164.05 54.54
CA LYS A 282 0.91 -164.54 55.93
C LYS A 282 -0.08 -165.68 56.17
N LEU A 283 -1.30 -165.58 55.63
CA LEU A 283 -2.31 -166.64 55.71
C LEU A 283 -1.84 -167.91 54.96
N ILE A 284 -1.24 -167.77 53.78
CA ILE A 284 -0.63 -168.90 53.04
C ILE A 284 0.49 -169.55 53.87
N ALA A 285 1.34 -168.77 54.52
CA ALA A 285 2.38 -169.30 55.40
C ALA A 285 1.79 -170.03 56.64
N GLN A 286 0.66 -169.57 57.18
CA GLN A 286 -0.06 -170.27 58.25
C GLN A 286 -0.65 -171.60 57.77
N CYS A 287 -1.32 -171.62 56.61
CA CYS A 287 -1.86 -172.86 56.04
C CYS A 287 -0.76 -173.88 55.67
N LEU A 288 0.44 -173.43 55.27
CA LEU A 288 1.59 -174.31 55.05
C LEU A 288 2.10 -174.93 56.36
N LEU A 289 2.18 -174.16 57.45
CA LEU A 289 2.54 -174.69 58.78
C LEU A 289 1.48 -175.68 59.31
N GLU A 290 0.20 -175.41 59.06
CA GLU A 290 -0.89 -176.35 59.37
C GLU A 290 -0.79 -177.64 58.54
N GLN A 291 -0.42 -177.54 57.26
CA GLN A 291 -0.19 -178.69 56.38
C GLN A 291 1.01 -179.53 56.85
N GLU A 292 2.13 -178.90 57.22
CA GLU A 292 3.30 -179.57 57.82
C GLU A 292 2.94 -180.28 59.13
N ALA A 293 2.17 -179.64 60.01
CA ALA A 293 1.68 -180.24 61.25
C ALA A 293 0.79 -181.48 61.00
N LEU A 294 -0.11 -181.43 60.02
CA LEU A 294 -0.94 -182.57 59.60
C LEU A 294 -0.10 -183.70 58.95
N GLN A 295 0.99 -183.34 58.26
CA GLN A 295 1.94 -184.30 57.69
C GLN A 295 2.73 -185.04 58.80
N VAL A 296 3.10 -184.34 59.88
CA VAL A 296 3.68 -184.97 61.08
C VAL A 296 2.65 -185.88 61.77
N GLN A 297 1.39 -185.45 61.92
CA GLN A 297 0.33 -186.26 62.55
C GLN A 297 0.06 -187.56 61.77
N THR A 298 -0.10 -187.49 60.45
CA THR A 298 -0.25 -188.69 59.60
C THR A 298 0.98 -189.61 59.65
N GLY A 299 2.19 -189.06 59.81
CA GLY A 299 3.41 -189.80 60.13
C GLY A 299 3.45 -190.45 61.53
N THR A 300 2.64 -190.00 62.49
CA THR A 300 2.47 -190.69 63.79
C THR A 300 1.42 -191.80 63.73
N TYR A 301 0.27 -191.57 63.08
CA TYR A 301 -0.78 -192.59 62.95
C TYR A 301 -0.31 -193.84 62.18
N THR A 302 0.53 -193.67 61.15
CA THR A 302 1.09 -194.79 60.38
C THR A 302 2.06 -195.67 61.19
N ARG A 303 2.85 -195.10 62.10
CA ARG A 303 3.71 -195.88 63.01
C ARG A 303 2.89 -196.64 64.05
N ALA A 304 1.92 -195.96 64.69
CA ALA A 304 1.04 -196.57 65.68
C ALA A 304 0.27 -197.78 65.11
N LEU A 305 -0.17 -197.71 63.84
CA LEU A 305 -0.83 -198.83 63.17
C LEU A 305 0.10 -200.05 63.08
N GLN A 306 1.33 -199.88 62.58
CA GLN A 306 2.31 -200.96 62.45
C GLN A 306 2.68 -201.61 63.79
N GLU A 307 2.75 -200.83 64.88
CA GLU A 307 2.98 -201.35 66.23
C GLU A 307 1.81 -202.22 66.72
N THR A 308 0.56 -201.81 66.45
CA THR A 308 -0.62 -202.60 66.84
C THR A 308 -0.76 -203.91 66.07
N GLU A 309 -0.42 -203.93 64.77
CA GLU A 309 -0.43 -205.16 63.95
C GLU A 309 0.62 -206.17 64.44
N GLN A 310 1.80 -205.72 64.85
CA GLN A 310 2.83 -206.57 65.44
C GLN A 310 2.46 -207.11 66.84
N ALA A 311 1.68 -206.37 67.63
CA ALA A 311 1.18 -206.87 68.91
C ALA A 311 0.11 -207.96 68.73
N LEU A 312 -0.74 -207.83 67.70
CA LEU A 312 -1.81 -208.78 67.39
C LEU A 312 -1.29 -210.14 66.89
N SER A 313 -0.11 -210.19 66.27
CA SER A 313 0.48 -211.46 65.81
C SER A 313 1.10 -212.27 66.96
N ARG A 314 1.79 -211.61 67.90
CA ARG A 314 2.43 -212.26 69.07
C ARG A 314 1.41 -212.95 69.97
N THR A 315 0.36 -212.23 70.36
CA THR A 315 -0.72 -212.75 71.23
C THR A 315 -1.44 -213.98 70.69
N LYS A 316 -1.47 -214.19 69.36
CA LYS A 316 -2.00 -215.41 68.73
C LYS A 316 -1.06 -216.62 68.83
N MET A 317 0.25 -216.41 68.99
CA MET A 317 1.21 -217.49 69.21
C MET A 317 1.19 -217.97 70.67
N ASP A 318 1.16 -217.03 71.63
CA ASP A 318 1.16 -217.33 73.06
C ASP A 318 -0.07 -218.19 73.46
N GLN A 319 -1.23 -217.91 72.86
CA GLN A 319 -2.47 -218.65 73.09
C GLN A 319 -2.41 -220.14 72.67
N ALA A 320 -1.50 -220.50 71.74
CA ALA A 320 -1.29 -221.88 71.30
C ALA A 320 -0.29 -222.64 72.19
N ALA A 321 0.62 -221.94 72.88
CA ALA A 321 1.61 -222.57 73.77
C ALA A 321 0.96 -223.14 75.04
N HIS A 322 0.19 -222.31 75.76
CA HIS A 322 -0.36 -222.66 77.08
C HIS A 322 -1.36 -223.83 77.08
N LEU A 323 -2.00 -224.13 75.94
CA LEU A 323 -2.87 -225.30 75.81
C LEU A 323 -2.12 -226.64 75.86
N ASN A 324 -0.84 -226.67 75.47
CA ASN A 324 -0.02 -227.87 75.50
C ASN A 324 0.61 -228.13 76.89
N GLU A 325 0.99 -227.07 77.60
CA GLU A 325 1.65 -227.17 78.92
C GLU A 325 0.74 -227.83 79.98
N LEU A 326 -0.56 -227.51 79.96
CA LEU A 326 -1.56 -228.03 80.89
C LEU A 326 -1.76 -229.56 80.84
N LEU A 327 -1.46 -230.20 79.69
CA LEU A 327 -1.57 -231.67 79.54
C LEU A 327 -0.35 -232.42 80.09
N SER A 328 0.80 -231.76 80.20
CA SER A 328 2.04 -232.37 80.68
C SER A 328 2.07 -232.47 82.22
N ILE A 329 1.72 -231.37 82.90
CA ILE A 329 1.96 -231.18 84.35
C ILE A 329 1.24 -232.23 85.22
N ARG A 330 0.05 -232.70 84.83
CA ARG A 330 -0.74 -233.67 85.63
C ARG A 330 -0.16 -235.09 85.70
N LYS A 331 0.83 -235.47 84.87
CA LYS A 331 1.46 -236.81 84.93
C LYS A 331 2.77 -236.86 85.74
N GLY A 332 3.34 -235.71 86.14
CA GLY A 332 4.67 -235.67 86.78
C GLY A 332 4.68 -235.95 88.28
N ILE A 333 3.65 -235.53 89.01
CA ILE A 333 3.75 -235.35 90.47
C ILE A 333 3.71 -236.68 91.26
N GLU A 334 3.02 -237.71 90.76
CA GLU A 334 2.84 -239.00 91.48
C GLU A 334 4.09 -239.91 91.46
N LYS A 335 5.13 -239.58 90.69
CA LYS A 335 6.43 -240.29 90.70
C LYS A 335 7.57 -239.45 91.27
N GLY A 336 7.29 -238.21 91.66
CA GLY A 336 8.24 -237.28 92.24
C GLY A 336 8.66 -237.69 93.65
N THR A 337 9.71 -238.50 93.74
CA THR A 337 10.63 -238.53 94.88
C THR A 337 10.04 -238.93 96.24
N TYR A 338 9.45 -240.13 96.24
CA TYR A 338 9.60 -241.09 97.35
C TYR A 338 11.09 -241.32 97.70
N ALA A 339 11.98 -241.26 96.70
CA ALA A 339 13.42 -241.09 96.89
C ALA A 339 13.67 -239.69 97.49
N LYS A 340 13.85 -239.48 98.80
CA LYS A 340 14.72 -240.22 99.75
C LYS A 340 16.11 -240.49 99.16
N GLU A 341 17.11 -240.34 100.02
CA GLU A 341 18.24 -241.27 100.14
C GLU A 341 18.84 -241.81 98.84
N GLN A 342 19.90 -241.23 98.30
CA GLN A 342 20.97 -240.47 98.97
C GLN A 342 20.59 -238.99 99.23
N LEU A 343 20.40 -238.48 100.45
CA LEU A 343 21.13 -238.64 101.74
C LEU A 343 22.57 -238.12 101.60
N GLU A 344 23.53 -239.01 101.80
CA GLU A 344 24.90 -239.01 101.31
C GLU A 344 25.21 -237.87 100.32
N SER A 345 25.83 -236.79 100.81
CA SER A 345 27.29 -236.67 100.96
C SER A 345 27.96 -236.46 99.58
N GLU A 346 28.54 -235.30 99.29
CA GLU A 346 28.94 -234.24 100.23
C GLU A 346 27.96 -233.05 100.41
N ILE A 347 27.19 -233.14 101.50
CA ILE A 347 27.34 -232.12 102.54
C ILE A 347 28.82 -232.11 102.96
N MET A 348 29.48 -230.94 102.94
CA MET A 348 30.92 -230.69 103.17
C MET A 348 31.84 -231.02 101.96
N ALA A 349 32.21 -230.07 101.09
CA ALA A 349 32.75 -228.75 101.45
C ALA A 349 31.88 -227.61 100.88
N LYS A 350 30.97 -227.04 101.67
CA LYS A 350 31.18 -226.03 102.74
C LYS A 350 31.44 -224.62 102.19
N LEU A 351 30.61 -223.60 102.44
CA LEU A 351 29.89 -223.15 103.67
C LEU A 351 30.82 -222.53 104.73
N GLN A 352 30.18 -221.67 105.56
CA GLN A 352 30.72 -220.91 106.70
C GLN A 352 31.38 -219.58 106.29
N ASP A 353 30.85 -218.39 106.58
CA ASP A 353 29.62 -217.90 107.27
C ASP A 353 29.37 -216.43 106.80
N GLN A 354 28.22 -215.71 106.88
CA GLN A 354 26.81 -215.87 107.34
C GLN A 354 25.89 -214.86 106.55
N MET A 355 24.53 -214.97 106.50
CA MET A 355 23.47 -214.28 107.32
C MET A 355 23.58 -212.72 107.37
N ILE A 356 22.53 -211.86 107.45
CA ILE A 356 21.16 -211.83 108.03
C ILE A 356 20.25 -210.93 107.12
N SER A 357 19.05 -211.31 106.62
CA SER A 357 17.65 -211.28 107.17
C SER A 357 16.97 -209.87 107.29
N SER A 358 15.64 -209.65 107.21
CA SER A 358 14.42 -210.52 107.01
C SER A 358 13.14 -209.72 106.54
N LYS A 359 11.91 -210.25 106.76
CA LYS A 359 10.59 -209.84 106.18
C LYS A 359 9.64 -209.16 107.19
N ALA A 360 8.62 -208.40 106.72
CA ALA A 360 7.29 -208.32 107.39
C ALA A 360 6.12 -207.78 106.52
N ALA A 361 4.90 -208.21 106.87
CA ALA A 361 3.57 -207.57 106.70
C ALA A 361 2.88 -207.42 105.31
N LYS A 362 1.55 -207.64 105.35
CA LYS A 362 0.50 -207.34 104.34
C LYS A 362 -0.70 -206.71 105.08
N HIS A 363 -1.72 -206.27 104.32
CA HIS A 363 -3.09 -205.99 104.74
C HIS A 363 -3.31 -204.78 105.69
N PHE A 364 -3.71 -203.64 105.10
CA PHE A 364 -4.99 -203.01 105.45
C PHE A 364 -5.56 -202.23 104.27
N SER A 365 -6.75 -202.63 103.80
CA SER A 365 -7.48 -202.06 102.68
C SER A 365 -8.25 -200.78 103.07
N GLN A 366 -7.55 -199.81 103.69
CA GLN A 366 -8.18 -198.63 104.31
C GLN A 366 -7.50 -197.29 103.96
N LEU A 367 -6.94 -197.17 102.74
CA LEU A 367 -6.62 -195.86 102.15
C LEU A 367 -7.04 -195.71 100.68
N ALA A 368 -8.08 -196.43 100.24
CA ALA A 368 -8.76 -196.17 98.97
C ALA A 368 -9.47 -194.80 98.91
N GLU A 369 -9.44 -194.04 100.01
CA GLU A 369 -10.35 -192.92 100.29
C GLU A 369 -9.62 -191.62 100.69
N LYS A 370 -8.28 -191.59 100.76
CA LYS A 370 -7.51 -190.37 101.13
C LYS A 370 -6.29 -190.12 100.23
N LEU A 371 -6.36 -189.30 99.19
CA LEU A 371 -7.51 -188.53 98.67
C LEU A 371 -7.48 -188.46 97.14
N ARG A 372 -8.49 -189.07 96.51
CA ARG A 372 -8.96 -188.73 95.14
C ARG A 372 -9.27 -187.22 95.02
N ASN A 373 -9.56 -186.58 96.15
CA ASN A 373 -9.89 -185.17 96.32
C ASN A 373 -8.68 -184.20 96.29
N ARG A 374 -7.42 -184.63 96.08
CA ARG A 374 -6.32 -183.65 95.83
C ARG A 374 -6.07 -183.38 94.34
N LYS A 375 -6.34 -184.35 93.46
CA LYS A 375 -6.36 -184.09 91.99
C LYS A 375 -7.54 -183.17 91.63
N SER A 376 -8.75 -183.52 92.08
CA SER A 376 -9.98 -182.72 91.90
C SER A 376 -9.98 -181.34 92.58
N ASN A 377 -8.98 -181.00 93.40
CA ASN A 377 -8.80 -179.65 93.96
C ASN A 377 -7.59 -178.89 93.37
N LEU A 378 -6.65 -179.58 92.72
CA LEU A 378 -5.60 -178.91 91.95
C LEU A 378 -6.10 -178.50 90.56
N GLU A 379 -6.99 -179.27 89.94
CA GLU A 379 -7.74 -178.86 88.75
C GLU A 379 -8.66 -177.66 89.03
N LEU A 380 -9.10 -177.49 90.29
CA LEU A 380 -9.79 -176.28 90.78
C LEU A 380 -8.82 -175.14 91.18
N HIS A 381 -7.51 -175.41 91.16
CA HIS A 381 -6.45 -174.41 91.34
C HIS A 381 -5.85 -173.94 90.00
N PHE A 382 -5.96 -174.70 88.91
CA PHE A 382 -5.58 -174.25 87.56
C PHE A 382 -6.27 -172.91 87.22
N TYR A 383 -7.61 -172.86 87.36
CA TYR A 383 -8.40 -171.63 87.16
C TYR A 383 -8.14 -170.50 88.18
N LYS A 384 -7.38 -170.73 89.26
CA LYS A 384 -6.93 -169.67 90.17
C LYS A 384 -5.50 -169.23 89.87
N VAL A 385 -4.59 -170.15 89.57
CA VAL A 385 -3.20 -169.81 89.25
C VAL A 385 -3.10 -169.09 87.90
N GLU A 386 -3.97 -169.38 86.92
CA GLU A 386 -4.05 -168.55 85.69
C GLU A 386 -4.51 -167.11 85.99
N ASN A 387 -5.37 -166.93 87.01
CA ASN A 387 -5.84 -165.62 87.46
C ASN A 387 -4.77 -164.88 88.30
N ASP A 388 -4.07 -165.60 89.18
CA ASP A 388 -2.94 -165.08 89.96
C ASP A 388 -1.72 -164.76 89.07
N VAL A 389 -1.52 -165.50 87.96
CA VAL A 389 -0.50 -165.17 86.95
C VAL A 389 -0.87 -163.90 86.18
N ALA A 390 -2.15 -163.67 85.87
CA ALA A 390 -2.60 -162.38 85.36
C ALA A 390 -2.33 -161.24 86.38
N GLN A 391 -2.57 -161.48 87.68
CA GLN A 391 -2.22 -160.57 88.76
C GLN A 391 -0.70 -160.30 88.85
N ILE A 392 0.14 -161.30 88.59
CA ILE A 392 1.61 -161.17 88.57
C ILE A 392 2.09 -160.39 87.34
N ILE A 393 1.48 -160.57 86.16
CA ILE A 393 1.78 -159.77 84.96
C ILE A 393 1.45 -158.29 85.20
N LEU A 394 0.34 -158.00 85.89
CA LEU A 394 -0.07 -156.65 86.27
C LEU A 394 0.87 -156.03 87.34
N ASN A 395 1.46 -156.85 88.21
CA ASN A 395 2.51 -156.41 89.14
C ASN A 395 3.88 -156.24 88.47
N ALA A 396 4.20 -157.01 87.42
CA ALA A 396 5.44 -156.90 86.66
C ALA A 396 5.48 -155.63 85.79
N THR A 397 4.35 -155.21 85.22
CA THR A 397 4.24 -153.90 84.58
C THR A 397 4.34 -152.76 85.60
N ASN A 398 3.87 -152.96 86.84
CA ASN A 398 4.02 -152.00 87.93
C ASN A 398 5.50 -151.86 88.40
N THR A 399 6.27 -152.95 88.48
CA THR A 399 7.73 -152.86 88.77
C THR A 399 8.52 -152.24 87.62
N SER A 400 8.14 -152.49 86.37
CA SER A 400 8.67 -151.77 85.19
C SER A 400 8.40 -150.26 85.28
N CYS A 401 7.19 -149.88 85.71
CA CYS A 401 6.82 -148.47 85.94
C CYS A 401 7.66 -147.82 87.06
N ARG A 402 8.08 -148.57 88.09
CA ARG A 402 9.00 -148.07 89.12
C ARG A 402 10.45 -147.91 88.62
N LEU A 403 10.93 -148.80 87.76
CA LEU A 403 12.27 -148.66 87.16
C LEU A 403 12.36 -147.40 86.28
N THR A 404 11.33 -147.09 85.50
CA THR A 404 11.30 -145.86 84.69
C THR A 404 11.19 -144.56 85.53
N VAL A 405 10.81 -144.64 86.81
CA VAL A 405 10.92 -143.51 87.76
C VAL A 405 12.36 -143.33 88.26
N HIS A 406 13.05 -144.40 88.66
CA HIS A 406 14.48 -144.33 89.02
C HIS A 406 15.36 -143.90 87.84
N GLN A 407 14.97 -144.23 86.62
CA GLN A 407 15.65 -143.81 85.40
C GLN A 407 15.45 -142.31 85.08
N LYS A 408 14.41 -141.66 85.63
CA LYS A 408 14.18 -140.21 85.48
C LYS A 408 15.04 -139.37 86.43
N THR A 409 15.09 -139.70 87.73
CA THR A 409 15.87 -138.91 88.69
C THR A 409 17.38 -138.95 88.46
N LEU A 410 17.91 -140.07 87.93
CA LEU A 410 19.30 -140.12 87.47
C LEU A 410 19.55 -139.29 86.19
N CYS A 411 18.53 -139.08 85.36
CA CYS A 411 18.59 -138.18 84.19
C CYS A 411 18.48 -136.69 84.54
N GLU A 412 18.38 -136.33 85.83
CA GLU A 412 18.43 -134.96 86.32
C GLU A 412 19.86 -134.65 86.84
N VAL A 413 20.40 -135.51 87.70
CA VAL A 413 21.79 -135.38 88.21
C VAL A 413 22.85 -135.48 87.11
N ASP A 414 22.64 -136.34 86.09
CA ASP A 414 23.58 -136.47 84.97
C ASP A 414 23.65 -135.23 84.06
N LYS A 415 22.73 -134.25 84.23
CA LYS A 415 22.72 -133.01 83.45
C LYS A 415 23.47 -131.87 84.12
N GLU A 416 23.31 -131.62 85.42
CA GLU A 416 23.89 -130.43 86.06
C GLU A 416 25.43 -130.43 86.02
N ILE A 417 26.05 -131.55 86.36
CA ILE A 417 27.52 -131.67 86.40
C ILE A 417 28.12 -131.66 84.98
N LYS A 418 27.41 -132.18 83.97
CA LYS A 418 27.85 -132.12 82.57
C LYS A 418 27.62 -130.72 81.97
N ASN A 419 26.52 -130.06 82.28
CA ASN A 419 26.22 -128.70 81.82
C ASN A 419 27.29 -127.70 82.27
N MET A 420 27.72 -127.72 83.53
CA MET A 420 28.75 -126.78 84.02
C MET A 420 30.10 -126.99 83.31
N ASN A 421 30.57 -128.23 83.19
CA ASN A 421 31.83 -128.52 82.50
C ASN A 421 31.75 -128.22 80.98
N GLN A 422 30.59 -128.42 80.35
CA GLN A 422 30.36 -128.03 78.96
C GLN A 422 30.24 -126.52 78.77
N GLN A 423 29.68 -125.76 79.72
CA GLN A 423 29.62 -124.29 79.64
C GLN A 423 31.02 -123.67 79.65
N ILE A 424 31.93 -124.16 80.49
CA ILE A 424 33.32 -123.70 80.53
C ILE A 424 34.03 -124.00 79.20
N ALA A 425 33.99 -125.26 78.73
CA ALA A 425 34.62 -125.65 77.47
C ALA A 425 34.02 -124.94 76.24
N CYS A 426 32.70 -124.66 76.25
CA CYS A 426 32.05 -123.87 75.22
C CYS A 426 32.56 -122.43 75.22
N GLN A 427 32.62 -121.75 76.37
CA GLN A 427 33.09 -120.36 76.47
C GLN A 427 34.55 -120.19 76.01
N GLU A 428 35.45 -121.13 76.37
CA GLU A 428 36.83 -121.11 75.86
C GLU A 428 36.88 -121.29 74.34
N SER A 429 36.05 -122.21 73.79
CA SER A 429 35.92 -122.39 72.34
C SER A 429 35.31 -121.17 71.64
N GLU A 430 34.40 -120.46 72.29
CA GLU A 430 33.74 -119.27 71.77
C GLU A 430 34.69 -118.07 71.79
N ILE A 431 35.51 -117.87 72.82
CA ILE A 431 36.57 -116.85 72.82
C ILE A 431 37.56 -117.08 71.67
N ALA A 432 37.96 -118.33 71.41
CA ALA A 432 38.81 -118.68 70.27
C ALA A 432 38.11 -118.43 68.90
N LYS A 433 36.84 -118.81 68.75
CA LYS A 433 36.04 -118.52 67.55
C LYS A 433 35.80 -117.02 67.35
N CYS A 434 35.58 -116.26 68.42
CA CYS A 434 35.38 -114.82 68.40
C CYS A 434 36.64 -114.07 67.95
N ARG A 435 37.84 -114.51 68.34
CA ARG A 435 39.09 -113.97 67.78
C ARG A 435 39.20 -114.23 66.28
N LEU A 436 39.03 -115.48 65.83
CA LEU A 436 39.06 -115.81 64.40
C LEU A 436 37.94 -115.14 63.58
N LEU A 437 36.79 -114.85 64.20
CA LEU A 437 35.71 -114.05 63.60
C LEU A 437 36.02 -112.56 63.60
N ALA A 438 36.73 -112.04 64.61
CA ALA A 438 37.21 -110.66 64.61
C ALA A 438 38.24 -110.42 63.51
N ASP A 439 39.20 -111.34 63.32
CA ASP A 439 40.19 -111.26 62.23
C ASP A 439 39.52 -111.33 60.85
N ARG A 440 38.58 -112.27 60.66
CA ARG A 440 37.81 -112.40 59.41
C ARG A 440 36.89 -111.20 59.16
N LYS A 441 36.26 -110.64 60.20
CA LYS A 441 35.48 -109.40 60.07
C LYS A 441 36.38 -108.19 59.84
N GLY A 442 37.59 -108.14 60.40
CA GLY A 442 38.59 -107.11 60.15
C GLY A 442 39.03 -107.07 58.69
N GLY A 443 39.29 -108.23 58.08
CA GLY A 443 39.56 -108.33 56.63
C GLY A 443 38.37 -107.88 55.77
N ILE A 444 37.15 -108.22 56.17
CA ILE A 444 35.91 -107.79 55.49
C ILE A 444 35.68 -106.27 55.66
N ILE A 445 35.95 -105.71 56.84
CA ILE A 445 35.90 -104.27 57.11
C ILE A 445 36.95 -103.53 56.27
N CYS A 446 38.17 -104.05 56.12
CA CYS A 446 39.16 -103.46 55.20
C CYS A 446 38.67 -103.44 53.75
N LEU A 447 37.95 -104.49 53.29
CA LEU A 447 37.37 -104.53 51.95
C LEU A 447 36.18 -103.58 51.78
N TYR A 448 35.34 -103.38 52.82
CA TYR A 448 34.26 -102.40 52.79
C TYR A 448 34.76 -100.96 52.92
N ASN A 449 35.73 -100.68 53.80
CA ASN A 449 36.38 -99.37 53.91
C ASN A 449 37.02 -98.97 52.58
N LYS A 450 37.73 -99.88 51.92
CA LYS A 450 38.32 -99.62 50.58
C LYS A 450 37.28 -99.44 49.47
N LYS A 451 36.03 -99.88 49.69
CA LYS A 451 34.87 -99.59 48.82
C LYS A 451 34.21 -98.26 49.17
N LEU A 452 34.15 -97.91 50.45
CA LEU A 452 33.68 -96.61 50.95
C LEU A 452 34.61 -95.48 50.48
N GLU A 453 35.93 -95.61 50.67
CA GLU A 453 36.94 -94.66 50.14
C GLU A 453 36.74 -94.40 48.64
N MET A 454 36.46 -95.45 47.86
CA MET A 454 36.27 -95.35 46.41
C MET A 454 34.93 -94.69 46.00
N LEU A 455 33.92 -94.68 46.88
CA LEU A 455 32.65 -93.97 46.69
C LEU A 455 32.69 -92.54 47.25
N LEU A 456 33.32 -92.34 48.41
CA LEU A 456 33.58 -91.03 49.03
C LEU A 456 34.42 -90.14 48.11
N ALA A 457 35.42 -90.72 47.42
CA ALA A 457 36.19 -90.03 46.39
C ALA A 457 35.36 -89.61 45.15
N GLN A 458 34.19 -90.20 44.93
CA GLN A 458 33.25 -89.81 43.86
C GLN A 458 32.19 -88.81 44.32
N GLN A 459 32.07 -88.53 45.63
CA GLN A 459 31.04 -87.66 46.21
C GLN A 459 31.56 -86.53 47.12
N GLY A 460 32.88 -86.31 47.19
CA GLY A 460 33.45 -85.10 47.80
C GLY A 460 33.70 -85.15 49.31
N GLY A 461 33.57 -86.32 49.96
CA GLY A 461 34.18 -86.57 51.27
C GLY A 461 33.45 -86.06 52.52
N GLN A 462 32.12 -85.92 52.50
CA GLN A 462 31.31 -85.81 53.72
C GLN A 462 30.13 -86.79 53.69
N GLU A 463 29.86 -87.43 54.84
CA GLU A 463 28.64 -88.21 55.04
C GLU A 463 27.50 -87.26 55.43
N LEU A 464 26.49 -87.13 54.56
CA LEU A 464 25.22 -86.46 54.85
C LEU A 464 24.09 -87.47 54.68
N GLY A 465 23.12 -87.44 55.59
CA GLY A 465 21.93 -88.30 55.50
C GLY A 465 21.06 -87.92 54.29
N PRO A 466 20.24 -88.85 53.75
CA PRO A 466 19.36 -88.56 52.62
C PRO A 466 18.38 -87.41 52.93
N LEU A 467 17.92 -87.28 54.18
CA LEU A 467 17.11 -86.15 54.64
C LEU A 467 17.88 -84.81 54.65
N GLU A 468 19.18 -84.82 54.91
CA GLU A 468 20.02 -83.61 54.84
C GLU A 468 20.31 -83.22 53.39
N ILE A 469 20.36 -84.19 52.47
CA ILE A 469 20.44 -83.94 51.03
C ILE A 469 19.11 -83.34 50.52
N GLU A 470 17.95 -83.88 50.93
CA GLU A 470 16.64 -83.30 50.63
C GLU A 470 16.46 -81.90 51.23
N ILE A 471 16.85 -81.69 52.50
CA ILE A 471 16.83 -80.36 53.14
C ILE A 471 17.72 -79.39 52.37
N ASN A 472 18.95 -79.76 52.01
CA ASN A 472 19.83 -78.88 51.24
C ASN A 472 19.29 -78.58 49.82
N GLN A 473 18.64 -79.54 49.16
CA GLN A 473 17.97 -79.30 47.87
C GLN A 473 16.78 -78.33 48.03
N LEU A 474 15.93 -78.52 49.04
CA LEU A 474 14.79 -77.65 49.31
C LEU A 474 15.23 -76.25 49.75
N SER A 475 16.25 -76.14 50.61
CA SER A 475 16.88 -74.85 50.96
C SER A 475 17.41 -74.13 49.73
N LYS A 476 18.07 -74.84 48.81
CA LYS A 476 18.60 -74.24 47.58
C LYS A 476 17.48 -73.80 46.62
N GLN A 477 16.41 -74.58 46.47
CA GLN A 477 15.21 -74.17 45.72
C GLN A 477 14.53 -72.94 46.37
N ILE A 478 14.51 -72.86 47.70
CA ILE A 478 14.01 -71.69 48.44
C ILE A 478 14.91 -70.47 48.21
N GLU A 479 16.24 -70.62 48.20
CA GLU A 479 17.18 -69.54 47.86
C GLU A 479 17.03 -69.08 46.40
N GLU A 480 16.87 -70.01 45.46
CA GLU A 480 16.63 -69.74 44.04
C GLU A 480 15.31 -68.97 43.87
N CYS A 481 14.18 -69.46 44.41
CA CYS A 481 12.90 -68.74 44.40
C CYS A 481 12.94 -67.38 45.13
N ASN A 482 13.68 -67.25 46.23
CA ASN A 482 13.87 -65.96 46.90
C ASN A 482 14.70 -64.99 46.05
N SER A 483 15.68 -65.49 45.29
CA SER A 483 16.45 -64.68 44.35
C SER A 483 15.60 -64.18 43.18
N GLU A 484 14.71 -65.02 42.64
CA GLU A 484 13.71 -64.66 41.62
C GLU A 484 12.69 -63.65 42.17
N ALA A 485 12.17 -63.86 43.38
CA ALA A 485 11.30 -62.89 44.04
C ALA A 485 12.00 -61.53 44.22
N MET A 486 13.28 -61.52 44.58
CA MET A 486 14.08 -60.29 44.71
C MET A 486 14.42 -59.62 43.37
N THR A 487 14.58 -60.35 42.26
CA THR A 487 14.75 -59.74 40.93
C THR A 487 13.43 -59.18 40.41
N LEU A 488 12.31 -59.91 40.58
CA LEU A 488 10.96 -59.44 40.25
C LEU A 488 10.56 -58.21 41.09
N GLN A 489 10.88 -58.17 42.39
CA GLN A 489 10.62 -57.01 43.24
C GLN A 489 11.46 -55.79 42.84
N LYS A 490 12.73 -55.99 42.44
CA LYS A 490 13.56 -54.92 41.85
C LYS A 490 13.02 -54.43 40.52
N TYR A 491 12.54 -55.33 39.66
CA TYR A 491 11.93 -55.00 38.38
C TYR A 491 10.66 -54.15 38.60
N TRP A 492 9.75 -54.62 39.46
CA TRP A 492 8.53 -53.89 39.84
C TRP A 492 8.84 -52.51 40.47
N LEU A 493 9.86 -52.41 41.32
CA LEU A 493 10.31 -51.12 41.88
C LEU A 493 10.92 -50.18 40.83
N ASN A 494 11.41 -50.69 39.70
CA ASN A 494 11.87 -49.86 38.59
C ASN A 494 10.69 -49.42 37.71
N GLU A 495 9.80 -50.33 37.33
CA GLU A 495 8.52 -50.01 36.66
C GLU A 495 7.71 -48.97 37.44
N GLN A 496 7.63 -49.10 38.77
CA GLN A 496 6.96 -48.11 39.62
C GLN A 496 7.65 -46.74 39.59
N LYS A 497 8.99 -46.68 39.49
CA LYS A 497 9.72 -45.40 39.34
C LYS A 497 9.52 -44.79 37.96
N GLU A 498 9.54 -45.60 36.90
CA GLU A 498 9.23 -45.17 35.53
C GLU A 498 7.81 -44.58 35.47
N LEU A 499 6.81 -45.29 36.03
CA LEU A 499 5.44 -44.81 36.14
C LEU A 499 5.35 -43.47 36.90
N VAL A 500 6.08 -43.31 38.01
CA VAL A 500 6.12 -42.07 38.80
C VAL A 500 6.85 -40.92 38.09
N LYS A 501 7.83 -41.20 37.22
CA LYS A 501 8.39 -40.17 36.30
C LYS A 501 7.34 -39.75 35.28
N LEU A 502 6.77 -40.71 34.56
CA LEU A 502 5.80 -40.48 33.48
C LEU A 502 4.54 -39.74 33.98
N THR A 503 4.09 -39.97 35.22
CA THR A 503 3.00 -39.17 35.80
C THR A 503 3.40 -37.74 36.10
N ARG A 504 4.64 -37.48 36.55
CA ARG A 504 5.15 -36.11 36.77
C ARG A 504 5.36 -35.38 35.45
N GLU A 505 5.96 -36.04 34.46
CA GLU A 505 6.13 -35.49 33.10
C GLU A 505 4.77 -35.16 32.47
N ARG A 506 3.74 -36.00 32.70
CA ARG A 506 2.36 -35.72 32.31
C ARG A 506 1.77 -34.52 33.06
N GLU A 507 1.99 -34.38 34.36
CA GLU A 507 1.53 -33.24 35.16
C GLU A 507 2.21 -31.93 34.71
N GLU A 508 3.52 -31.96 34.48
CA GLU A 508 4.30 -30.86 33.91
C GLU A 508 3.76 -30.47 32.52
N GLN A 509 3.54 -31.45 31.63
CA GLN A 509 2.91 -31.23 30.32
C GLN A 509 1.52 -30.58 30.43
N ILE A 510 0.67 -31.04 31.37
CA ILE A 510 -0.65 -30.44 31.63
C ILE A 510 -0.50 -28.98 32.09
N THR A 511 0.41 -28.67 33.02
CA THR A 511 0.63 -27.27 33.44
C THR A 511 1.17 -26.41 32.30
N SER A 512 2.02 -26.96 31.41
CA SER A 512 2.50 -26.25 30.23
C SER A 512 1.36 -25.94 29.26
N LEU A 513 0.49 -26.92 28.96
CA LEU A 513 -0.73 -26.73 28.15
C LEU A 513 -1.64 -25.64 28.73
N ASP A 514 -1.80 -25.63 30.05
CA ASP A 514 -2.55 -24.60 30.78
C ASP A 514 -1.96 -23.20 30.58
N THR A 515 -0.63 -23.07 30.58
CA THR A 515 0.04 -21.80 30.27
C THR A 515 -0.07 -21.42 28.79
N PHE A 516 0.02 -22.36 27.86
CA PHE A 516 -0.19 -22.11 26.43
C PHE A 516 -1.63 -21.69 26.13
N GLN A 517 -2.65 -22.29 26.76
CA GLN A 517 -4.04 -21.84 26.65
C GLN A 517 -4.21 -20.39 27.14
N LYS A 518 -3.62 -20.05 28.30
CA LYS A 518 -3.62 -18.68 28.84
C LYS A 518 -2.91 -17.70 27.88
N GLN A 519 -1.79 -18.09 27.28
CA GLN A 519 -1.11 -17.31 26.24
C GLN A 519 -1.97 -17.14 24.99
N ILE A 520 -2.62 -18.18 24.50
CA ILE A 520 -3.54 -18.12 23.33
C ILE A 520 -4.68 -17.13 23.60
N ILE A 521 -5.31 -17.17 24.77
CA ILE A 521 -6.38 -16.22 25.16
C ILE A 521 -5.84 -14.78 25.18
N ILE A 522 -4.65 -14.55 25.74
CA ILE A 522 -4.00 -13.22 25.74
C ILE A 522 -3.70 -12.75 24.32
N MET A 523 -3.23 -13.63 23.44
CA MET A 523 -2.97 -13.30 22.03
C MET A 523 -4.25 -13.04 21.24
N GLN A 524 -5.34 -13.76 21.49
CA GLN A 524 -6.66 -13.48 20.93
C GLN A 524 -7.19 -12.11 21.39
N GLN A 525 -7.05 -11.77 22.69
CA GLN A 525 -7.42 -10.45 23.21
C GLN A 525 -6.50 -9.31 22.72
N ARG A 526 -5.24 -9.60 22.35
CA ARG A 526 -4.36 -8.64 21.67
C ARG A 526 -4.79 -8.46 20.22
N LYS A 527 -5.04 -9.56 19.50
CA LYS A 527 -5.54 -9.57 18.13
C LYS A 527 -6.82 -8.73 18.01
N LEU A 528 -7.82 -8.97 18.86
CA LEU A 528 -9.09 -8.22 18.83
C LEU A 528 -8.93 -6.71 19.12
N ARG A 529 -7.94 -6.30 19.93
CA ARG A 529 -7.62 -4.88 20.13
C ARG A 529 -7.01 -4.28 18.87
N VAL A 530 -6.00 -4.93 18.30
CA VAL A 530 -5.35 -4.49 17.05
C VAL A 530 -6.34 -4.48 15.87
N GLU A 531 -7.26 -5.43 15.78
CA GLU A 531 -8.34 -5.43 14.78
C GLU A 531 -9.33 -4.27 14.97
N ASN A 532 -9.62 -3.88 16.22
CA ASN A 532 -10.45 -2.70 16.51
C ASN A 532 -9.72 -1.38 16.22
N GLU A 533 -8.43 -1.29 16.56
CA GLU A 533 -7.54 -0.17 16.24
C GLU A 533 -7.45 0.02 14.71
N ILE A 534 -7.17 -1.05 13.95
CA ILE A 534 -7.20 -1.03 12.48
C ILE A 534 -8.59 -0.60 11.95
N GLN A 535 -9.69 -1.08 12.53
CA GLN A 535 -11.04 -0.64 12.14
C GLN A 535 -11.34 0.82 12.49
N GLN A 536 -10.63 1.44 13.44
CA GLN A 536 -10.73 2.86 13.73
C GLN A 536 -9.90 3.67 12.72
N GLU A 537 -8.63 3.31 12.51
CA GLU A 537 -7.76 3.90 11.48
C GLU A 537 -8.41 3.84 10.09
N MET A 538 -9.06 2.73 9.73
CA MET A 538 -9.82 2.60 8.47
C MET A 538 -11.09 3.46 8.37
N LYS A 539 -11.59 4.03 9.47
CA LYS A 539 -12.67 5.03 9.46
C LYS A 539 -12.06 6.42 9.35
N GLU A 540 -11.06 6.72 10.17
CA GLU A 540 -10.35 8.01 10.16
C GLU A 540 -9.71 8.28 8.79
N GLN A 541 -9.11 7.28 8.14
CA GLN A 541 -8.65 7.38 6.75
C GLN A 541 -9.80 7.74 5.78
N LYS A 542 -10.98 7.12 5.92
CA LYS A 542 -12.13 7.40 5.03
C LYS A 542 -12.68 8.81 5.24
N ASP A 543 -12.62 9.32 6.46
CA ASP A 543 -13.03 10.69 6.78
C ASP A 543 -11.97 11.72 6.34
N VAL A 544 -10.67 11.40 6.41
CA VAL A 544 -9.60 12.17 5.75
C VAL A 544 -9.78 12.16 4.23
N GLU A 545 -10.07 11.03 3.60
CA GLU A 545 -10.37 10.95 2.16
C GLU A 545 -11.60 11.78 1.77
N ARG A 546 -12.66 11.79 2.60
CA ARG A 546 -13.83 12.66 2.42
C ARG A 546 -13.43 14.13 2.52
N HIS A 547 -12.64 14.52 3.52
CA HIS A 547 -12.13 15.88 3.67
C HIS A 547 -11.22 16.30 2.49
N MET A 548 -10.35 15.41 1.99
CA MET A 548 -9.53 15.68 0.80
C MET A 548 -10.39 15.83 -0.47
N LYS A 549 -11.43 15.01 -0.65
CA LYS A 549 -12.39 15.16 -1.76
C LYS A 549 -13.17 16.47 -1.65
N ASN A 550 -13.59 16.88 -0.46
CA ASN A 550 -14.24 18.18 -0.23
C ASN A 550 -13.28 19.35 -0.52
N MET A 551 -12.05 19.31 -0.01
CA MET A 551 -11.02 20.32 -0.28
C MET A 551 -10.69 20.40 -1.78
N SER A 552 -10.62 19.27 -2.48
CA SER A 552 -10.45 19.23 -3.94
C SER A 552 -11.63 19.87 -4.67
N ASN A 553 -12.86 19.59 -4.24
CA ASN A 553 -14.06 20.24 -4.78
C ASN A 553 -14.05 21.76 -4.51
N ASP A 554 -13.57 22.20 -3.36
CA ASP A 554 -13.46 23.63 -3.03
C ASP A 554 -12.31 24.33 -3.78
N LEU A 555 -11.19 23.64 -4.03
CA LEU A 555 -10.15 24.11 -4.96
C LEU A 555 -10.67 24.20 -6.41
N ILE A 556 -11.50 23.25 -6.85
CA ILE A 556 -12.16 23.32 -8.16
C ILE A 556 -13.12 24.52 -8.19
N LYS A 557 -13.94 24.75 -7.16
CA LYS A 557 -14.80 25.95 -7.06
C LYS A 557 -13.96 27.23 -7.12
N LEU A 558 -12.89 27.33 -6.32
CA LEU A 558 -11.98 28.48 -6.34
C LEU A 558 -11.37 28.69 -7.73
N ASN A 559 -10.89 27.65 -8.40
CA ASN A 559 -10.38 27.76 -9.76
C ASN A 559 -11.46 28.19 -10.77
N THR A 560 -12.71 27.73 -10.65
CA THR A 560 -13.81 28.25 -11.49
C THR A 560 -14.18 29.71 -11.18
N LEU A 561 -14.03 30.16 -9.93
CA LEU A 561 -14.22 31.56 -9.54
C LEU A 561 -13.06 32.45 -10.01
N ILE A 562 -11.82 31.97 -9.93
CA ILE A 562 -10.63 32.63 -10.48
C ILE A 562 -10.77 32.76 -12.00
N ASN A 563 -11.12 31.69 -12.71
CA ASN A 563 -11.33 31.75 -14.17
C ASN A 563 -12.47 32.69 -14.56
N LYS A 564 -13.59 32.70 -13.81
CA LYS A 564 -14.65 33.70 -13.99
C LYS A 564 -14.15 35.12 -13.75
N ASN A 565 -13.44 35.35 -12.66
CA ASN A 565 -12.87 36.66 -12.32
C ASN A 565 -11.90 37.14 -13.41
N ASN A 566 -10.98 36.28 -13.86
CA ASN A 566 -10.07 36.56 -14.96
C ASN A 566 -10.84 36.91 -16.25
N SER A 567 -11.85 36.11 -16.63
CA SER A 567 -12.68 36.42 -17.80
C SER A 567 -13.44 37.75 -17.67
N SER A 568 -13.86 38.14 -16.45
CA SER A 568 -14.46 39.46 -16.20
C SER A 568 -13.44 40.60 -16.21
N VAL A 569 -12.19 40.35 -15.79
CA VAL A 569 -11.09 41.31 -15.90
C VAL A 569 -10.69 41.51 -17.36
N GLU A 570 -10.62 40.43 -18.16
CA GLU A 570 -10.41 40.47 -19.61
C GLU A 570 -11.55 41.22 -20.31
N GLN A 571 -12.82 40.96 -19.95
CA GLN A 571 -13.97 41.70 -20.47
C GLN A 571 -13.93 43.19 -20.10
N LEU A 572 -13.58 43.53 -18.85
CA LEU A 572 -13.43 44.93 -18.41
C LEU A 572 -12.22 45.62 -19.06
N GLN A 573 -11.12 44.90 -19.29
CA GLN A 573 -9.95 45.41 -20.00
C GLN A 573 -10.25 45.64 -21.47
N ASN A 574 -10.94 44.71 -22.13
CA ASN A 574 -11.39 44.87 -23.52
C ASN A 574 -12.42 46.01 -23.64
N GLY A 575 -13.38 46.10 -22.73
CA GLY A 575 -14.34 47.22 -22.66
C GLY A 575 -13.66 48.57 -22.39
N ARG A 576 -12.61 48.60 -21.56
CA ARG A 576 -11.75 49.76 -21.41
C ARG A 576 -11.03 50.09 -22.72
N ILE A 577 -10.43 49.12 -23.40
CA ILE A 577 -9.73 49.36 -24.67
C ILE A 577 -10.69 49.88 -25.74
N VAL A 578 -11.93 49.35 -25.81
CA VAL A 578 -12.97 49.86 -26.72
C VAL A 578 -13.32 51.30 -26.39
N THR A 579 -13.69 51.60 -25.14
CA THR A 579 -14.04 52.97 -24.72
C THR A 579 -12.86 53.95 -24.83
N GLU A 580 -11.62 53.52 -24.56
CA GLU A 580 -10.40 54.31 -24.76
C GLU A 580 -10.17 54.61 -26.25
N ASN A 581 -10.50 53.69 -27.16
CA ASN A 581 -10.49 53.95 -28.61
C ASN A 581 -11.64 54.86 -29.05
N GLU A 582 -12.84 54.73 -28.48
CA GLU A 582 -14.00 55.62 -28.75
C GLU A 582 -13.70 57.07 -28.28
N PHE A 583 -13.08 57.23 -27.11
CA PHE A 583 -12.58 58.54 -26.65
C PHE A 583 -11.45 59.08 -27.54
N LEU A 584 -10.55 58.24 -28.06
CA LEU A 584 -9.52 58.67 -29.00
C LEU A 584 -10.05 58.97 -30.42
N GLN A 585 -11.19 58.40 -30.82
CA GLN A 585 -11.87 58.72 -32.08
C GLN A 585 -12.62 60.04 -31.96
N SER A 586 -13.49 60.17 -30.96
CA SER A 586 -14.21 61.43 -30.68
C SER A 586 -13.28 62.61 -30.38
N LEU A 587 -12.13 62.39 -29.74
CA LEU A 587 -11.10 63.43 -29.57
C LEU A 587 -10.48 63.85 -30.91
N LYS A 588 -10.19 62.91 -31.82
CA LYS A 588 -9.68 63.23 -33.18
C LYS A 588 -10.72 63.92 -34.06
N GLU A 589 -11.99 63.58 -33.88
CA GLU A 589 -13.11 64.24 -34.54
C GLU A 589 -13.23 65.69 -34.05
N ALA A 590 -13.19 65.93 -32.74
CA ALA A 590 -13.15 67.26 -32.15
C ALA A 590 -11.87 68.06 -32.52
N GLU A 591 -10.70 67.41 -32.61
CA GLU A 591 -9.47 68.03 -33.14
C GLU A 591 -9.64 68.45 -34.60
N LYS A 592 -10.22 67.59 -35.44
CA LYS A 592 -10.51 67.89 -36.85
C LYS A 592 -11.53 69.03 -36.99
N GLU A 593 -12.61 69.02 -36.21
CA GLU A 593 -13.56 70.13 -36.15
C GLU A 593 -12.89 71.44 -35.70
N SER A 594 -12.02 71.39 -34.70
CA SER A 594 -11.23 72.55 -34.26
C SER A 594 -10.31 73.07 -35.34
N VAL A 595 -9.66 72.20 -36.12
CA VAL A 595 -8.82 72.59 -37.27
C VAL A 595 -9.67 73.22 -38.36
N GLU A 596 -10.80 72.61 -38.75
CA GLU A 596 -11.71 73.20 -39.75
C GLU A 596 -12.28 74.55 -39.28
N MET A 597 -12.57 74.72 -37.99
CA MET A 597 -13.00 76.00 -37.42
C MET A 597 -11.87 77.03 -37.40
N GLN A 598 -10.62 76.61 -37.21
CA GLN A 598 -9.45 77.48 -37.32
C GLN A 598 -9.16 77.87 -38.78
N GLU A 599 -9.35 76.97 -39.75
CA GLU A 599 -9.29 77.27 -41.18
C GLU A 599 -10.38 78.28 -41.57
N ARG A 600 -11.64 78.04 -41.18
CA ARG A 600 -12.75 79.01 -41.35
C ARG A 600 -12.43 80.35 -40.70
N HIS A 601 -11.79 80.37 -39.53
CA HIS A 601 -11.37 81.60 -38.88
C HIS A 601 -10.27 82.33 -39.66
N SER A 602 -9.28 81.62 -40.21
CA SER A 602 -8.26 82.23 -41.08
C SER A 602 -8.84 82.78 -42.38
N GLN A 603 -9.80 82.08 -43.00
CA GLN A 603 -10.54 82.57 -44.17
C GLN A 603 -11.30 83.87 -43.85
N LEU A 604 -12.00 83.93 -42.70
CA LEU A 604 -12.67 85.14 -42.23
C LEU A 604 -11.69 86.28 -41.88
N ILE A 605 -10.45 85.98 -41.45
CA ILE A 605 -9.40 86.99 -41.28
C ILE A 605 -8.94 87.51 -42.64
N GLU A 606 -8.66 86.63 -43.62
CA GLU A 606 -8.29 87.06 -44.98
C GLU A 606 -9.40 87.88 -45.64
N GLU A 607 -10.67 87.49 -45.50
CA GLU A 607 -11.82 88.26 -45.99
C GLU A 607 -11.94 89.62 -45.29
N LYS A 608 -11.75 89.66 -43.96
CA LYS A 608 -11.70 90.92 -43.21
C LYS A 608 -10.55 91.82 -43.67
N GLU A 609 -9.37 91.27 -43.95
CA GLU A 609 -8.22 92.04 -44.46
C GLU A 609 -8.45 92.52 -45.90
N ARG A 610 -9.03 91.68 -46.77
CA ARG A 610 -9.48 92.09 -48.12
C ARG A 610 -10.50 93.24 -48.04
N LEU A 611 -11.49 93.13 -47.15
CA LEU A 611 -12.49 94.17 -46.92
C LEU A 611 -11.88 95.45 -46.34
N LEU A 612 -10.98 95.35 -45.36
CA LEU A 612 -10.26 96.50 -44.80
C LEU A 612 -9.38 97.20 -45.85
N ASN A 613 -8.69 96.44 -46.71
CA ASN A 613 -7.94 97.02 -47.83
C ASN A 613 -8.88 97.72 -48.82
N SER A 614 -10.04 97.12 -49.16
CA SER A 614 -11.04 97.77 -50.03
C SER A 614 -11.65 99.03 -49.39
N LEU A 615 -11.80 99.06 -48.06
CA LEU A 615 -12.25 100.24 -47.31
C LEU A 615 -11.18 101.33 -47.34
N VAL A 616 -9.91 101.00 -47.10
CA VAL A 616 -8.79 101.95 -47.20
C VAL A 616 -8.63 102.48 -48.63
N GLU A 617 -8.85 101.66 -49.66
CA GLU A 617 -8.89 102.12 -51.05
C GLU A 617 -10.08 103.06 -51.30
N ALA A 618 -11.26 102.78 -50.75
CA ALA A 618 -12.42 103.66 -50.82
C ALA A 618 -12.17 105.00 -50.08
N GLU A 619 -11.54 104.98 -48.90
CA GLU A 619 -11.11 106.17 -48.17
C GLU A 619 -10.09 106.99 -48.96
N HIS A 620 -9.11 106.34 -49.62
CA HIS A 620 -8.19 107.01 -50.53
C HIS A 620 -8.93 107.65 -51.72
N GLN A 621 -9.93 106.97 -52.30
CA GLN A 621 -10.77 107.56 -53.36
C GLN A 621 -11.59 108.75 -52.85
N ILE A 622 -12.17 108.67 -51.65
CA ILE A 622 -12.89 109.79 -51.00
C ILE A 622 -11.93 110.98 -50.81
N LEU A 623 -10.75 110.78 -50.23
CA LEU A 623 -9.74 111.82 -50.04
C LEU A 623 -9.25 112.43 -51.37
N LEU A 624 -9.18 111.65 -52.45
CA LEU A 624 -8.89 112.15 -53.80
C LEU A 624 -10.06 112.97 -54.37
N TRP A 625 -11.31 112.61 -54.09
CA TRP A 625 -12.49 113.40 -54.46
C TRP A 625 -12.64 114.67 -53.62
N GLU A 626 -12.32 114.63 -52.33
CA GLU A 626 -12.27 115.81 -51.46
C GLU A 626 -11.20 116.80 -51.92
N LYS A 627 -9.99 116.34 -52.28
CA LYS A 627 -8.96 117.20 -52.87
C LYS A 627 -9.37 117.79 -54.21
N LYS A 628 -10.06 117.03 -55.08
CA LYS A 628 -10.66 117.58 -56.31
C LYS A 628 -11.74 118.62 -56.01
N MET A 629 -12.56 118.40 -54.99
CA MET A 629 -13.61 119.33 -54.53
C MET A 629 -13.00 120.60 -53.93
N GLN A 630 -11.90 120.50 -53.18
CA GLN A 630 -11.12 121.63 -52.65
C GLN A 630 -10.53 122.45 -53.80
N LEU A 631 -9.79 121.83 -54.72
CA LEU A 631 -9.27 122.49 -55.93
C LEU A 631 -10.39 123.14 -56.77
N ALA A 632 -11.58 122.52 -56.85
CA ALA A 632 -12.73 123.10 -57.55
C ALA A 632 -13.41 124.26 -56.80
N LYS A 633 -13.24 124.35 -55.47
CA LYS A 633 -13.63 125.53 -54.66
C LYS A 633 -12.59 126.64 -54.80
N GLU A 634 -11.31 126.32 -54.63
CA GLU A 634 -10.19 127.27 -54.79
C GLU A 634 -10.18 127.89 -56.19
N MET A 635 -10.40 127.10 -57.25
CA MET A 635 -10.56 127.64 -58.62
C MET A 635 -11.79 128.53 -58.76
N ARG A 636 -12.90 128.23 -58.05
CA ARG A 636 -14.11 129.06 -58.10
C ARG A 636 -13.90 130.38 -57.35
N GLU A 637 -13.36 130.32 -56.15
CA GLU A 637 -13.00 131.49 -55.34
C GLU A 637 -11.97 132.38 -56.08
N ALA A 638 -11.03 131.78 -56.82
CA ALA A 638 -10.12 132.51 -57.71
C ALA A 638 -10.83 133.15 -58.93
N THR A 639 -11.85 132.50 -59.52
CA THR A 639 -12.65 133.13 -60.60
C THR A 639 -13.59 134.20 -60.09
N ASP A 640 -14.15 134.05 -58.89
CA ASP A 640 -15.06 135.03 -58.28
C ASP A 640 -14.27 136.26 -57.80
N ALA A 641 -13.07 136.08 -57.25
CA ALA A 641 -12.12 137.16 -56.94
C ALA A 641 -11.64 137.95 -58.18
N LEU A 642 -11.74 137.37 -59.39
CA LEU A 642 -11.52 138.06 -60.67
C LEU A 642 -12.77 138.74 -61.22
N LEU A 643 -13.96 138.51 -60.64
CA LEU A 643 -15.24 139.09 -61.07
C LEU A 643 -15.68 140.29 -60.21
N GLU A 644 -15.13 140.47 -59.00
CA GLU A 644 -15.47 141.59 -58.10
C GLU A 644 -14.55 142.83 -58.25
N GLN A 645 -13.73 142.92 -59.31
CA GLN A 645 -12.93 144.12 -59.62
C GLN A 645 -13.61 145.01 -60.68
N GLY A 646 -13.73 146.31 -60.39
CA GLY A 646 -14.65 147.25 -61.07
C GLY A 646 -14.35 147.60 -62.53
N GLU A 647 -13.23 147.13 -63.10
CA GLU A 647 -12.73 147.54 -64.42
C GLU A 647 -13.74 147.29 -65.55
N ILE A 648 -14.54 146.22 -65.46
CA ILE A 648 -15.61 145.92 -66.43
C ILE A 648 -16.73 146.98 -66.41
N HIS A 649 -16.93 147.69 -65.30
CA HIS A 649 -17.89 148.81 -65.22
C HIS A 649 -17.27 150.10 -65.77
N ASP A 650 -16.03 150.41 -65.40
CA ASP A 650 -15.33 151.61 -65.85
C ASP A 650 -15.04 151.60 -67.36
N MET A 651 -14.65 150.45 -67.93
CA MET A 651 -14.53 150.28 -69.38
C MET A 651 -15.88 150.51 -70.09
N LYS A 652 -17.01 150.07 -69.50
CA LYS A 652 -18.35 150.31 -70.05
C LYS A 652 -18.80 151.78 -69.89
N ALA A 653 -18.34 152.49 -68.87
CA ALA A 653 -18.54 153.93 -68.72
C ALA A 653 -17.72 154.72 -69.75
N GLU A 654 -16.45 154.37 -69.96
CA GLU A 654 -15.57 155.08 -70.89
C GLU A 654 -15.94 154.85 -72.36
N ILE A 655 -16.37 153.63 -72.72
CA ILE A 655 -16.94 153.34 -74.06
C ILE A 655 -18.13 154.27 -74.35
N ARG A 656 -19.02 154.50 -73.36
CA ARG A 656 -20.16 155.43 -73.50
C ARG A 656 -19.70 156.89 -73.63
N ARG A 657 -18.68 157.32 -72.86
CA ARG A 657 -18.09 158.68 -72.98
C ARG A 657 -17.46 158.91 -74.36
N MET A 658 -16.75 157.92 -74.90
CA MET A 658 -16.14 157.97 -76.24
C MET A 658 -17.19 157.97 -77.37
N GLN A 659 -18.25 157.16 -77.26
CA GLN A 659 -19.35 157.13 -78.23
C GLN A 659 -20.07 158.49 -78.35
N VAL A 660 -20.26 159.22 -77.24
CA VAL A 660 -20.87 160.56 -77.26
C VAL A 660 -19.95 161.59 -77.93
N ARG A 661 -18.63 161.56 -77.67
CA ARG A 661 -17.66 162.44 -78.37
C ARG A 661 -17.62 162.18 -79.87
N HIS A 662 -17.65 160.92 -80.30
CA HIS A 662 -17.70 160.54 -81.72
C HIS A 662 -18.93 161.14 -82.43
N GLY A 663 -20.10 161.11 -81.81
CA GLY A 663 -21.33 161.70 -82.35
C GLY A 663 -21.35 163.23 -82.43
N GLN A 664 -20.44 163.93 -81.74
CA GLN A 664 -20.32 165.39 -81.78
C GLN A 664 -19.37 165.87 -82.89
N LEU A 665 -18.25 165.15 -83.11
CA LEU A 665 -17.29 165.47 -84.18
C LEU A 665 -17.88 165.31 -85.59
N LEU A 666 -18.65 164.24 -85.83
CA LEU A 666 -19.30 163.99 -87.13
C LEU A 666 -20.18 165.17 -87.60
N LYS A 667 -20.93 165.78 -86.68
CA LYS A 667 -21.84 166.90 -86.99
C LYS A 667 -21.12 168.22 -87.28
N GLN A 668 -19.85 168.35 -86.92
CA GLN A 668 -19.04 169.53 -87.24
C GLN A 668 -18.31 169.38 -88.58
N GLN A 669 -18.01 168.15 -89.03
CA GLN A 669 -17.38 167.91 -90.34
C GLN A 669 -18.36 168.11 -91.51
N GLU A 670 -19.62 167.65 -91.41
CA GLU A 670 -20.61 167.79 -92.50
C GLU A 670 -20.88 169.25 -92.91
N MET A 671 -20.75 170.20 -91.98
CA MET A 671 -20.99 171.63 -92.25
C MET A 671 -19.88 172.29 -93.09
N LEU A 672 -18.63 171.83 -92.96
CA LEU A 672 -17.50 172.42 -93.68
C LEU A 672 -17.37 171.85 -95.10
N ILE A 673 -17.67 170.56 -95.27
CA ILE A 673 -17.52 169.82 -96.53
C ILE A 673 -18.39 170.43 -97.65
N ARG A 674 -19.66 170.72 -97.35
CA ARG A 674 -20.63 171.29 -98.32
C ARG A 674 -20.27 172.69 -98.86
N ALA A 675 -19.31 173.39 -98.24
CA ALA A 675 -18.80 174.67 -98.73
C ALA A 675 -17.57 174.52 -99.65
N MET A 676 -16.84 173.39 -99.57
CA MET A 676 -15.57 173.19 -100.28
C MET A 676 -15.72 172.36 -101.57
N GLU A 677 -16.78 171.55 -101.66
CA GLU A 677 -17.13 170.73 -102.84
C GLU A 677 -17.37 171.56 -104.13
N ALA A 678 -17.63 172.86 -104.02
CA ALA A 678 -18.06 173.72 -105.14
C ALA A 678 -16.93 174.27 -106.04
N CYS A 679 -15.64 174.12 -105.69
CA CYS A 679 -14.56 174.85 -106.39
C CYS A 679 -13.29 174.05 -106.76
N VAL A 680 -13.12 172.79 -106.31
CA VAL A 680 -11.88 172.00 -106.55
C VAL A 680 -12.12 170.78 -107.47
N SER A 681 -13.38 170.50 -107.82
CA SER A 681 -13.89 169.35 -108.60
C SER A 681 -13.43 169.26 -110.08
N HIS A 682 -12.34 169.94 -110.45
CA HIS A 682 -11.79 169.91 -111.82
C HIS A 682 -10.26 169.99 -111.93
N ARG A 683 -9.47 169.88 -110.83
CA ARG A 683 -8.00 170.03 -110.93
C ARG A 683 -7.12 169.02 -110.18
N GLU A 684 -7.64 168.24 -109.23
CA GLU A 684 -6.88 167.20 -108.51
C GLU A 684 -7.29 165.76 -108.85
N THR A 685 -8.23 165.56 -109.79
CA THR A 685 -8.45 164.26 -110.44
C THR A 685 -7.24 163.73 -111.24
N ILE A 686 -6.17 164.51 -111.31
CA ILE A 686 -4.88 164.14 -111.91
C ILE A 686 -3.92 163.47 -110.89
N THR A 687 -4.05 163.73 -109.59
CA THR A 687 -3.16 163.14 -108.56
C THR A 687 -3.62 161.75 -108.11
N ASN A 688 -4.94 161.52 -108.07
CA ASN A 688 -5.58 160.28 -107.59
C ASN A 688 -5.39 159.02 -108.47
N TRP A 689 -4.31 158.96 -109.26
CA TRP A 689 -3.88 157.77 -110.02
C TRP A 689 -2.44 157.33 -109.73
N ALA A 690 -1.65 158.11 -108.98
CA ALA A 690 -0.21 157.84 -108.80
C ALA A 690 0.14 156.98 -107.57
N GLU A 691 -0.60 157.10 -106.46
CA GLU A 691 -0.13 156.61 -105.14
C GLU A 691 -0.74 155.26 -104.70
N ALA A 692 -1.63 154.68 -105.50
CA ALA A 692 -2.39 153.46 -105.15
C ALA A 692 -1.59 152.14 -105.19
N GLN A 693 -0.26 152.16 -105.04
CA GLN A 693 0.61 151.06 -105.49
C GLN A 693 1.78 150.67 -104.57
N SER A 694 1.54 150.45 -103.26
CA SER A 694 2.56 149.87 -102.35
C SER A 694 2.10 148.81 -101.31
N LYS A 695 1.54 147.70 -101.82
CA LYS A 695 1.60 146.30 -101.27
C LYS A 695 0.61 145.87 -100.15
N VAL A 696 0.45 144.55 -100.05
CA VAL A 696 -0.65 143.78 -99.38
C VAL A 696 -0.15 142.39 -98.92
N ASP A 697 -0.68 141.83 -97.82
CA ASP A 697 -0.74 140.39 -97.41
C ASP A 697 -1.38 140.27 -95.99
N LYS A 698 -1.72 139.13 -95.33
CA LYS A 698 -2.22 137.74 -95.60
C LYS A 698 -2.58 137.12 -94.20
N LYS A 699 -3.46 136.13 -93.98
CA LYS A 699 -4.77 135.74 -94.55
C LYS A 699 -5.50 134.77 -93.57
N GLN A 700 -6.61 134.11 -93.97
CA GLN A 700 -7.41 133.14 -93.19
C GLN A 700 -7.91 131.97 -94.11
N SER A 701 -8.67 130.92 -93.75
CA SER A 701 -9.53 130.60 -92.56
C SER A 701 -9.79 129.07 -92.39
N THR A 702 -10.54 128.65 -91.35
CA THR A 702 -11.04 127.28 -91.09
C THR A 702 -12.47 127.01 -91.60
N LYS A 703 -12.81 125.74 -91.95
CA LYS A 703 -14.14 125.06 -91.79
C LYS A 703 -14.25 123.70 -92.54
N SER A 704 -14.70 122.63 -91.86
CA SER A 704 -15.52 121.51 -92.38
C SER A 704 -15.56 120.32 -91.40
N ASP A 705 -16.71 119.95 -90.81
CA ASP A 705 -17.09 118.54 -90.50
C ASP A 705 -18.54 118.40 -89.93
N PRO A 706 -19.43 117.58 -90.53
CA PRO A 706 -20.55 117.01 -89.78
C PRO A 706 -20.92 115.54 -90.11
N GLN A 707 -20.30 114.89 -91.12
CA GLN A 707 -20.78 113.59 -91.63
C GLN A 707 -20.17 112.36 -90.93
N SER A 708 -18.99 112.50 -90.32
CA SER A 708 -18.29 111.45 -89.56
C SER A 708 -19.15 110.89 -88.41
N LYS A 709 -19.64 111.79 -87.53
CA LYS A 709 -20.33 111.46 -86.27
C LYS A 709 -21.60 110.60 -86.41
N ASN A 710 -22.28 110.65 -87.56
CA ASN A 710 -23.52 109.90 -87.79
C ASN A 710 -23.26 108.40 -88.09
N GLN A 711 -22.06 108.05 -88.56
CA GLN A 711 -21.67 106.65 -88.74
C GLN A 711 -21.19 106.01 -87.41
N GLU A 712 -20.46 106.76 -86.58
CA GLU A 712 -20.01 106.30 -85.25
C GLU A 712 -21.19 105.92 -84.34
N LEU A 713 -22.24 106.76 -84.30
CA LEU A 713 -23.45 106.49 -83.51
C LEU A 713 -24.16 105.19 -83.96
N LYS A 714 -24.12 104.85 -85.25
CA LYS A 714 -24.68 103.59 -85.79
C LYS A 714 -23.77 102.36 -85.63
N LYS A 715 -22.55 102.53 -85.13
CA LYS A 715 -21.74 101.43 -84.59
C LYS A 715 -22.06 101.23 -83.12
N LYS A 716 -21.95 102.29 -82.32
CA LYS A 716 -22.22 102.27 -80.88
C LYS A 716 -23.60 101.73 -80.52
N LEU A 717 -24.63 102.04 -81.31
CA LEU A 717 -25.98 101.51 -81.07
C LEU A 717 -26.07 99.97 -81.19
N ARG A 718 -25.26 99.34 -82.06
CA ARG A 718 -25.22 97.88 -82.22
C ARG A 718 -24.32 97.22 -81.18
N GLU A 719 -23.17 97.81 -80.89
CA GLU A 719 -22.30 97.43 -79.77
C GLU A 719 -23.11 97.44 -78.44
N THR A 720 -23.99 98.44 -78.22
CA THR A 720 -24.91 98.42 -77.07
C THR A 720 -26.03 97.38 -77.14
N GLN A 721 -26.44 96.91 -78.32
CA GLN A 721 -27.48 95.89 -78.47
C GLN A 721 -26.93 94.47 -78.23
N GLU A 722 -25.71 94.20 -78.67
CA GLU A 722 -24.99 92.96 -78.38
C GLU A 722 -24.70 92.87 -76.87
N ASN A 723 -24.14 93.92 -76.27
CA ASN A 723 -23.93 93.99 -74.81
C ASN A 723 -25.22 93.80 -73.99
N ILE A 724 -26.38 94.31 -74.45
CA ILE A 724 -27.68 94.09 -73.77
C ILE A 724 -28.10 92.62 -73.86
N TYR A 725 -27.81 91.93 -74.97
CA TYR A 725 -28.13 90.51 -75.10
C TYR A 725 -27.25 89.66 -74.17
N GLU A 726 -25.95 89.93 -74.11
CA GLU A 726 -25.01 89.31 -73.18
C GLU A 726 -25.40 89.56 -71.71
N CYS A 727 -25.74 90.80 -71.35
CA CYS A 727 -26.24 91.11 -70.00
C CYS A 727 -27.50 90.32 -69.65
N ASN A 728 -28.51 90.28 -70.54
CA ASN A 728 -29.73 89.51 -70.30
C ASN A 728 -29.46 88.00 -70.15
N GLN A 729 -28.48 87.46 -70.88
CA GLN A 729 -28.08 86.06 -70.77
C GLN A 729 -27.41 85.78 -69.42
N THR A 730 -26.48 86.64 -68.97
CA THR A 730 -25.88 86.54 -67.62
C THR A 730 -26.91 86.73 -66.49
N ILE A 731 -27.97 87.51 -66.70
CA ILE A 731 -29.06 87.65 -65.72
C ILE A 731 -29.83 86.33 -65.58
N GLN A 732 -30.16 85.65 -66.67
CA GLN A 732 -30.83 84.33 -66.62
C GLN A 732 -29.96 83.23 -66.00
N GLU A 733 -28.64 83.28 -66.22
CA GLU A 733 -27.67 82.42 -65.55
C GLU A 733 -27.62 82.72 -64.03
N LEU A 734 -27.66 83.99 -63.62
CA LEU A 734 -27.72 84.37 -62.21
C LEU A 734 -29.07 84.03 -61.54
N GLU A 735 -30.20 84.17 -62.24
CA GLU A 735 -31.53 83.80 -61.76
C GLU A 735 -31.63 82.28 -61.52
N THR A 736 -31.16 81.46 -62.46
CA THR A 736 -31.13 79.98 -62.30
C THR A 736 -30.15 79.52 -61.21
N ILE A 737 -29.00 80.19 -61.06
CA ILE A 737 -28.11 79.98 -59.91
C ILE A 737 -28.82 80.35 -58.59
N GLN A 738 -29.52 81.49 -58.53
CA GLN A 738 -30.25 81.93 -57.35
C GLN A 738 -31.37 80.96 -56.96
N GLU A 739 -32.12 80.40 -57.93
CA GLU A 739 -33.11 79.36 -57.65
C GLU A 739 -32.47 78.10 -57.06
N SER A 740 -31.37 77.60 -57.64
CA SER A 740 -30.66 76.41 -57.12
C SER A 740 -30.05 76.61 -55.72
N LEU A 741 -29.56 77.83 -55.43
CA LEU A 741 -29.09 78.21 -54.10
C LEU A 741 -30.25 78.34 -53.10
N SER A 742 -31.43 78.78 -53.53
CA SER A 742 -32.62 78.84 -52.68
C SER A 742 -33.14 77.44 -52.31
N ALA A 743 -33.08 76.49 -53.24
CA ALA A 743 -33.46 75.10 -53.02
C ALA A 743 -32.52 74.44 -52.00
N THR A 744 -31.20 74.48 -52.24
CA THR A 744 -30.19 73.90 -51.33
C THR A 744 -30.17 74.59 -49.96
N PHE A 745 -30.42 75.89 -49.87
CA PHE A 745 -30.62 76.58 -48.58
C PHE A 745 -31.86 76.06 -47.84
N SER A 746 -32.94 75.73 -48.54
CA SER A 746 -34.15 75.16 -47.93
C SER A 746 -33.92 73.74 -47.39
N GLU A 747 -33.13 72.92 -48.10
CA GLU A 747 -32.70 71.58 -47.66
C GLU A 747 -31.82 71.68 -46.41
N LYS A 748 -30.78 72.53 -46.42
CA LYS A 748 -29.92 72.74 -45.24
C LYS A 748 -30.66 73.34 -44.03
N LYS A 749 -31.74 74.08 -44.27
CA LYS A 749 -32.64 74.53 -43.20
C LYS A 749 -33.50 73.39 -42.63
N GLN A 750 -33.90 72.39 -43.44
CA GLN A 750 -34.59 71.20 -42.92
C GLN A 750 -33.64 70.28 -42.14
N GLU A 751 -32.41 70.06 -42.63
CA GLU A 751 -31.36 69.35 -41.89
C GLU A 751 -31.09 69.98 -40.52
N LEU A 752 -30.96 71.31 -40.45
CA LEU A 752 -30.78 72.03 -39.18
C LEU A 752 -31.96 71.83 -38.22
N CYS A 753 -33.20 71.86 -38.70
CA CYS A 753 -34.38 71.60 -37.86
C CYS A 753 -34.41 70.15 -37.33
N GLN A 754 -33.93 69.18 -38.11
CA GLN A 754 -33.83 67.78 -37.68
C GLN A 754 -32.75 67.61 -36.62
N LEU A 755 -31.54 68.12 -36.87
CA LEU A 755 -30.43 68.10 -35.92
C LEU A 755 -30.77 68.83 -34.61
N GLN A 756 -31.51 69.95 -34.66
CA GLN A 756 -31.99 70.62 -33.44
C GLN A 756 -32.93 69.73 -32.62
N ALA A 757 -33.90 69.06 -33.27
CA ALA A 757 -34.78 68.11 -32.58
C ALA A 757 -34.03 66.90 -32.00
N GLU A 758 -32.97 66.43 -32.68
CA GLU A 758 -32.09 65.37 -32.18
C GLU A 758 -31.27 65.84 -30.96
N THR A 759 -30.72 67.07 -30.97
CA THR A 759 -30.05 67.63 -29.78
C THR A 759 -31.01 67.88 -28.61
N ASP A 760 -32.25 68.29 -28.88
CA ASP A 760 -33.27 68.45 -27.83
C ASP A 760 -33.61 67.10 -27.19
N ASN A 761 -33.79 66.04 -27.99
CA ASN A 761 -34.02 64.67 -27.49
C ASN A 761 -32.82 64.16 -26.67
N LEU A 762 -31.59 64.31 -27.18
CA LEU A 762 -30.37 63.93 -26.46
C LEU A 762 -30.18 64.71 -25.15
N SER A 763 -30.64 65.96 -25.08
CA SER A 763 -30.64 66.73 -23.84
C SER A 763 -31.59 66.14 -22.78
N VAL A 764 -32.76 65.65 -23.20
CA VAL A 764 -33.74 64.99 -22.33
C VAL A 764 -33.21 63.64 -21.84
N ASP A 765 -32.59 62.84 -22.71
CA ASP A 765 -31.93 61.58 -22.32
C ASP A 765 -30.76 61.82 -21.34
N MET A 766 -29.97 62.88 -21.55
CA MET A 766 -28.93 63.31 -20.60
C MET A 766 -29.49 63.73 -19.24
N GLU A 767 -30.63 64.42 -19.19
CA GLU A 767 -31.30 64.73 -17.91
C GLU A 767 -31.78 63.45 -17.22
N HIS A 768 -32.45 62.54 -17.94
CA HIS A 768 -32.90 61.26 -17.41
C HIS A 768 -31.75 60.41 -16.82
N LEU A 769 -30.66 60.22 -17.57
CA LEU A 769 -29.49 59.46 -17.10
C LEU A 769 -28.79 60.14 -15.90
N GLN A 770 -28.80 61.48 -15.82
CA GLN A 770 -28.33 62.18 -14.63
C GLN A 770 -29.23 61.95 -13.41
N HIS A 771 -30.54 61.89 -13.59
CA HIS A 771 -31.48 61.61 -12.50
C HIS A 771 -31.36 60.16 -12.00
N GLU A 772 -31.24 59.18 -12.89
CA GLU A 772 -30.96 57.79 -12.50
C GLU A 772 -29.62 57.64 -11.78
N LYS A 773 -28.55 58.27 -12.28
CA LYS A 773 -27.24 58.28 -11.63
C LYS A 773 -27.29 58.88 -10.21
N ARG A 774 -28.10 59.91 -9.98
CA ARG A 774 -28.34 60.49 -8.65
C ARG A 774 -29.13 59.54 -7.74
N TRP A 775 -30.15 58.85 -8.27
CA TRP A 775 -30.92 57.86 -7.51
C TRP A 775 -30.07 56.65 -7.11
N ASN A 776 -29.36 56.05 -8.05
CA ASN A 776 -28.49 54.89 -7.82
C ASN A 776 -27.38 55.21 -6.80
N LEU A 777 -26.88 56.45 -6.76
CA LEU A 777 -25.95 56.92 -5.73
C LEU A 777 -26.61 56.98 -4.34
N LEU A 778 -27.85 57.46 -4.24
CA LEU A 778 -28.60 57.48 -2.98
C LEU A 778 -28.91 56.07 -2.46
N GLU A 779 -29.24 55.13 -3.35
CA GLU A 779 -29.44 53.72 -2.98
C GLU A 779 -28.15 53.04 -2.56
N LEU A 780 -27.02 53.27 -3.26
CA LEU A 780 -25.71 52.82 -2.81
C LEU A 780 -25.35 53.37 -1.42
N VAL A 781 -25.63 54.64 -1.14
CA VAL A 781 -25.42 55.23 0.21
C VAL A 781 -26.34 54.58 1.25
N ALA A 782 -27.60 54.29 0.91
CA ALA A 782 -28.53 53.59 1.80
C ALA A 782 -28.09 52.15 2.10
N HIS A 783 -27.64 51.39 1.09
CA HIS A 783 -27.10 50.05 1.26
C HIS A 783 -25.79 50.05 2.06
N GLN A 784 -24.90 51.02 1.85
CA GLN A 784 -23.70 51.20 2.68
C GLN A 784 -24.04 51.57 4.14
N ALA A 785 -25.08 52.37 4.37
CA ALA A 785 -25.56 52.67 5.72
C ALA A 785 -26.14 51.43 6.39
N HIS A 786 -26.94 50.63 5.68
CA HIS A 786 -27.47 49.36 6.17
C HIS A 786 -26.34 48.34 6.44
N GLN A 787 -25.34 48.24 5.57
CA GLN A 787 -24.15 47.41 5.78
C GLN A 787 -23.40 47.80 7.05
N LYS A 788 -23.24 49.11 7.32
CA LYS A 788 -22.62 49.62 8.57
C LYS A 788 -23.47 49.29 9.80
N GLN A 789 -24.81 49.30 9.70
CA GLN A 789 -25.71 48.84 10.77
C GLN A 789 -25.57 47.33 11.03
N LEU A 790 -25.51 46.51 9.97
CA LEU A 790 -25.27 45.06 10.06
C LEU A 790 -23.88 44.72 10.64
N GLN A 791 -22.86 45.51 10.31
CA GLN A 791 -21.52 45.40 10.93
C GLN A 791 -21.58 45.76 12.42
N ALA A 792 -22.22 46.86 12.80
CA ALA A 792 -22.41 47.23 14.20
C ALA A 792 -23.25 46.20 14.99
N LEU A 793 -24.18 45.48 14.34
CA LEU A 793 -24.90 44.34 14.91
C LEU A 793 -23.95 43.15 15.16
N ARG A 794 -23.14 42.77 14.17
CA ARG A 794 -22.14 41.70 14.29
C ARG A 794 -21.09 41.98 15.38
N GLU A 795 -20.79 43.25 15.64
CA GLU A 795 -19.89 43.70 16.70
C GLU A 795 -20.57 43.89 18.07
N GLY A 796 -21.89 43.68 18.18
CA GLY A 796 -22.65 43.90 19.42
C GLY A 796 -22.78 45.37 19.85
N ARG A 797 -22.38 46.32 18.99
CA ARG A 797 -22.39 47.77 19.26
C ARG A 797 -23.71 48.46 18.90
N TYR A 798 -24.58 47.79 18.13
CA TYR A 798 -25.86 48.33 17.68
C TYR A 798 -26.93 48.36 18.77
N LYS A 799 -27.50 49.54 19.03
CA LYS A 799 -28.67 49.70 19.90
C LYS A 799 -29.94 49.69 19.04
N ALA A 800 -30.71 48.60 19.11
CA ALA A 800 -32.00 48.50 18.43
C ALA A 800 -32.98 49.57 18.94
N LEU A 801 -33.48 50.42 18.02
CA LEU A 801 -34.40 51.52 18.29
C LEU A 801 -35.83 51.05 18.62
N CYS A 802 -36.21 49.86 18.14
CA CYS A 802 -37.41 49.13 18.56
C CYS A 802 -36.98 47.78 19.16
N ARG A 803 -37.69 47.31 20.20
CA ARG A 803 -37.40 46.04 20.91
C ARG A 803 -38.53 45.01 20.83
N THR A 804 -39.67 45.39 20.26
CA THR A 804 -40.82 44.52 20.00
C THR A 804 -41.23 44.68 18.54
N GLU A 805 -41.76 43.61 17.95
CA GLU A 805 -42.18 43.58 16.55
C GLU A 805 -43.31 44.59 16.29
N GLU A 806 -44.27 44.68 17.21
CA GLU A 806 -45.34 45.69 17.21
C GLU A 806 -44.80 47.13 17.12
N ALA A 807 -43.71 47.45 17.82
CA ALA A 807 -43.08 48.77 17.77
C ALA A 807 -42.34 49.00 16.44
N CYS A 808 -41.81 47.95 15.81
CA CYS A 808 -41.20 48.01 14.49
C CYS A 808 -42.28 48.26 13.41
N MET A 809 -43.38 47.50 13.42
CA MET A 809 -44.52 47.69 12.52
C MET A 809 -45.11 49.10 12.65
N ASN A 810 -45.35 49.56 13.90
CA ASN A 810 -45.81 50.92 14.18
C ASN A 810 -44.86 52.05 13.71
N GLN A 811 -43.59 51.75 13.42
CA GLN A 811 -42.65 52.71 12.80
C GLN A 811 -42.61 52.55 11.28
N GLN A 812 -42.70 51.32 10.76
CA GLN A 812 -42.80 51.07 9.32
C GLN A 812 -44.07 51.68 8.72
N GLU A 813 -45.23 51.52 9.37
CA GLU A 813 -46.49 52.19 8.99
C GLU A 813 -46.37 53.72 9.02
N LYS A 814 -45.67 54.29 10.02
CA LYS A 814 -45.42 55.74 10.10
C LYS A 814 -44.45 56.23 9.04
N LEU A 815 -43.54 55.39 8.57
CA LEU A 815 -42.64 55.70 7.45
C LEU A 815 -43.37 55.58 6.12
N GLN A 816 -44.18 54.54 5.91
CA GLN A 816 -45.06 54.38 4.75
C GLN A 816 -46.05 55.55 4.63
N GLY A 817 -46.73 55.92 5.72
CA GLY A 817 -47.63 57.09 5.75
C GLY A 817 -46.91 58.42 5.48
N ARG A 818 -45.65 58.58 5.94
CA ARG A 818 -44.80 59.72 5.56
C ARG A 818 -44.40 59.71 4.09
N LEU A 819 -44.06 58.56 3.52
CA LEU A 819 -43.77 58.43 2.09
C LEU A 819 -45.02 58.69 1.24
N GLN A 820 -46.20 58.23 1.68
CA GLN A 820 -47.48 58.46 0.99
C GLN A 820 -47.86 59.95 1.01
N THR A 821 -47.74 60.62 2.17
CA THR A 821 -47.97 62.07 2.26
C THR A 821 -46.95 62.89 1.47
N ILE A 822 -45.68 62.49 1.44
CA ILE A 822 -44.68 63.09 0.54
C ILE A 822 -45.07 62.88 -0.93
N ASN A 823 -45.53 61.68 -1.31
CA ASN A 823 -45.95 61.39 -2.68
C ASN A 823 -47.17 62.23 -3.11
N THR A 824 -48.17 62.41 -2.24
CA THR A 824 -49.31 63.29 -2.52
C THR A 824 -48.89 64.76 -2.64
N ILE A 825 -47.91 65.23 -1.86
CA ILE A 825 -47.35 66.59 -1.98
C ILE A 825 -46.57 66.74 -3.29
N VAL A 826 -45.80 65.73 -3.71
CA VAL A 826 -45.11 65.73 -5.02
C VAL A 826 -46.12 65.76 -6.16
N GLN A 827 -47.21 65.00 -6.09
CA GLN A 827 -48.28 65.01 -7.10
C GLN A 827 -48.99 66.37 -7.14
N GLN A 828 -49.36 66.94 -5.99
CA GLN A 828 -49.97 68.27 -5.91
C GLN A 828 -49.04 69.37 -6.48
N THR A 829 -47.75 69.35 -6.17
CA THR A 829 -46.79 70.31 -6.73
C THR A 829 -46.53 70.13 -8.23
N GLN A 830 -46.71 68.93 -8.79
CA GLN A 830 -46.69 68.70 -10.24
C GLN A 830 -47.93 69.29 -10.95
N GLU A 831 -49.09 69.26 -10.31
CA GLU A 831 -50.33 69.87 -10.80
C GLU A 831 -50.33 71.39 -10.66
N GLU A 832 -49.82 71.93 -9.54
CA GLU A 832 -49.76 73.36 -9.27
C GLU A 832 -48.66 74.11 -10.05
N GLN A 833 -47.58 73.43 -10.47
CA GLN A 833 -46.45 74.06 -11.17
C GLN A 833 -45.97 73.26 -12.40
N PRO A 834 -46.63 73.37 -13.56
CA PRO A 834 -46.25 72.65 -14.78
C PRO A 834 -44.83 72.97 -15.28
N GLN A 835 -44.27 74.14 -14.93
CA GLN A 835 -42.88 74.51 -15.26
C GLN A 835 -41.84 73.61 -14.57
N HIS A 836 -42.15 73.09 -13.36
CA HIS A 836 -41.25 72.20 -12.61
C HIS A 836 -41.59 70.71 -12.81
N GLN A 837 -42.62 70.39 -13.58
CA GLN A 837 -43.10 69.02 -13.80
C GLN A 837 -41.98 68.09 -14.33
N ARG A 838 -41.13 68.57 -15.26
CA ARG A 838 -39.95 67.83 -15.76
C ARG A 838 -39.01 67.42 -14.62
N ALA A 839 -38.63 68.38 -13.78
CA ALA A 839 -37.69 68.18 -12.67
C ALA A 839 -38.27 67.39 -11.48
N LEU A 840 -39.60 67.18 -11.44
CA LEU A 840 -40.29 66.41 -10.40
C LEU A 840 -40.74 65.02 -10.86
N HIS A 841 -40.85 64.76 -12.17
CA HIS A 841 -41.38 63.50 -12.70
C HIS A 841 -40.56 62.25 -12.29
N TRP A 842 -39.23 62.39 -12.24
CA TRP A 842 -38.35 61.31 -11.77
C TRP A 842 -38.57 60.96 -10.29
N LEU A 843 -38.88 61.95 -9.43
CA LEU A 843 -39.18 61.70 -8.01
C LEU A 843 -40.47 60.89 -7.83
N SER A 844 -41.51 61.19 -8.60
CA SER A 844 -42.75 60.37 -8.58
C SER A 844 -42.51 58.94 -9.09
N HIS A 845 -41.65 58.75 -10.10
CA HIS A 845 -41.28 57.41 -10.58
C HIS A 845 -40.49 56.61 -9.52
N CYS A 846 -39.48 57.23 -8.90
CA CYS A 846 -38.66 56.63 -7.85
C CYS A 846 -39.40 56.38 -6.52
N LEU A 847 -40.41 57.19 -6.19
CA LEU A 847 -41.33 56.90 -5.07
C LEU A 847 -42.28 55.76 -5.43
N GLY A 848 -42.81 55.76 -6.67
CA GLY A 848 -43.68 54.70 -7.18
C GLY A 848 -43.03 53.30 -7.16
N SER A 849 -41.76 53.19 -7.54
CA SER A 849 -41.04 51.89 -7.51
C SER A 849 -40.93 51.32 -6.09
N LYS A 850 -40.77 52.16 -5.06
CA LYS A 850 -40.70 51.72 -3.66
C LYS A 850 -42.04 51.34 -3.04
N PHE A 851 -43.16 51.86 -3.55
CA PHE A 851 -44.48 51.29 -3.27
C PHE A 851 -44.78 50.02 -4.09
N GLY A 852 -44.09 49.82 -5.21
CA GLY A 852 -44.22 48.64 -6.05
C GLY A 852 -43.57 47.37 -5.49
N SER A 853 -42.61 47.49 -4.57
CA SER A 853 -41.85 46.35 -4.01
C SER A 853 -42.42 45.77 -2.70
N GLU A 854 -43.62 46.17 -2.28
CA GLU A 854 -44.34 45.61 -1.11
C GLU A 854 -45.64 44.88 -1.54
N LYS A 855 -45.54 44.03 -2.58
CA LYS A 855 -46.59 43.13 -3.08
C LYS A 855 -46.07 41.70 -3.24
#